data_AF-A0A2W4ID35-F1
#
_entry.id   AF-A0A2W4ID35-F1
#
_cell.length_a   1.000
_cell.length_b   1.000
_cell.length_c   1.000
_cell.angle_alpha   90.00
_cell.angle_beta   90.00
_cell.angle_gamma   90.00
#
_symmetry.space_group_name_H-M   'P 1'
#
loop_
_entity.id
_entity.type
_entity.pdbx_description
1 polymer ?
#
loop_
_entity_poly.entity_id
_entity_poly.type
_entity_poly.pdbx_seq_one_letter_code
_entity_poly.pdbx_strand_id
1 'polypeptide(L)'
;MIGKEASALAGDELDALTEKVCRHPGLLTYWQEPDTELKLVGRTLYKQLPVYTLALEAKGRTPTTFYVDEKNFLVIALAYDIAGAGDKSVHYTIEYSQYRPTGGTLFPFKQIQLKDQVRESELLLTSASVGQPIEDSLFDRPKQTGRFRLSRSLTVPFEYADNEIVVKCRLNNSEDLDFLFDTGASDTIIDRRIAAQNFLAKQDKFDIAGYSGIVQANRSELKRFEIGSLVLNDVPVRVLDMSAQSRQMGRQIAGIIGTNIISQFLVTIDYSKPNLVFEDIETAVRPIRAANVPFIVRQLPYIKVSLNGRDEQLLLVDTGAAFNHLPTGVAQRHVQGDPAAVRHVTEATGLDGRPVQLGRVVIDSVGLGGLTRRGVPFTYPIQQEKRLSAKKPTPEGKERAGFFQDSNFGILGNPFWENFIVTVDYRFQRLLLQQNPVYKLRNDMDDALSRGDNMLVARRDYRQAEVYYQKALLLADGSRDIKMQARLLGRLGNLRRIMAKDLNRPEHAKAAYQYFVRAQELAKKVGARDVEGRILADWSLLYSDNGQKAIAKQAIDRAMVLAPQDANVNVDCAVHLYRAKLFPEMQRYVEKALFLEPSNWSALWYQVKLSENFQDLPRVVATLKEILRFYPWSKVAQEKLASVKASMNLPTVTPAKEEPVQQVQPTPPVNPGVNPWMPRVPSVTPTPAGKSVPTISPWNQTGRGQPSVPMITPMNRPVGPGSAGGVRNVPMIVPTNSNEKVR
;
A
#
# COMPACT_ATOMS: atom_id res chain seq x y z
N MET A 1 -9.58 25.36 -5.86
CA MET A 1 -9.58 25.76 -7.29
C MET A 1 -8.29 25.32 -7.95
N ILE A 2 -8.26 24.08 -8.46
CA ILE A 2 -7.10 23.46 -9.10
C ILE A 2 -7.65 22.62 -10.25
N GLY A 3 -7.13 22.79 -11.47
CA GLY A 3 -7.42 21.88 -12.58
C GLY A 3 -8.17 22.44 -13.79
N LYS A 4 -8.16 23.76 -13.97
CA LYS A 4 -8.57 24.42 -15.21
C LYS A 4 -7.41 25.29 -15.73
N GLU A 5 -7.29 25.43 -17.04
CA GLU A 5 -6.53 26.54 -17.65
C GLU A 5 -7.22 27.87 -17.32
N ALA A 6 -6.54 29.00 -17.43
CA ALA A 6 -7.17 30.32 -17.21
C ALA A 6 -8.38 30.55 -18.13
N SER A 7 -8.31 30.00 -19.35
CA SER A 7 -9.37 29.92 -20.37
C SER A 7 -10.58 29.03 -19.99
N ALA A 8 -10.46 28.19 -18.97
CA ALA A 8 -11.48 27.21 -18.57
C ALA A 8 -12.01 27.43 -17.14
N LEU A 9 -11.47 28.39 -16.40
CA LEU A 9 -12.05 28.91 -15.16
C LEU A 9 -13.40 29.57 -15.47
N ALA A 10 -14.40 29.33 -14.62
CA ALA A 10 -15.59 30.17 -14.64
C ALA A 10 -15.18 31.58 -14.17
N GLY A 11 -15.94 32.62 -14.54
CA GLY A 11 -15.53 34.02 -14.30
C GLY A 11 -15.15 34.28 -12.84
N ASP A 12 -16.02 33.84 -11.93
CA ASP A 12 -15.84 33.84 -10.47
C ASP A 12 -14.60 33.08 -9.98
N GLU A 13 -14.28 31.93 -10.58
CA GLU A 13 -13.07 31.17 -10.24
C GLU A 13 -11.78 31.83 -10.78
N LEU A 14 -11.85 32.49 -11.93
CA LEU A 14 -10.75 33.28 -12.47
C LEU A 14 -10.55 34.54 -11.63
N ASP A 15 -11.65 35.18 -11.23
CA ASP A 15 -11.67 36.39 -10.40
C ASP A 15 -11.03 36.14 -9.04
N ALA A 16 -11.35 35.06 -8.32
CA ALA A 16 -10.74 34.79 -7.00
C ALA A 16 -9.25 34.36 -7.08
N LEU A 17 -8.80 33.76 -8.19
CA LEU A 17 -7.38 33.51 -8.44
C LEU A 17 -6.63 34.79 -8.79
N THR A 18 -7.22 35.61 -9.66
CA THR A 18 -6.72 36.94 -10.05
C THR A 18 -6.66 37.84 -8.82
N GLU A 19 -7.69 37.84 -7.99
CA GLU A 19 -7.78 38.57 -6.73
C GLU A 19 -6.60 38.27 -5.81
N LYS A 20 -6.27 36.99 -5.58
CA LYS A 20 -5.13 36.61 -4.74
C LYS A 20 -3.78 37.06 -5.32
N VAL A 21 -3.63 37.07 -6.66
CA VAL A 21 -2.39 37.45 -7.35
C VAL A 21 -2.26 38.98 -7.52
N CYS A 22 -3.38 39.70 -7.58
CA CYS A 22 -3.46 41.15 -7.80
C CYS A 22 -3.59 41.98 -6.50
N ARG A 23 -3.49 41.36 -5.30
CA ARG A 23 -3.39 42.11 -4.03
C ARG A 23 -2.00 42.77 -3.87
N HIS A 24 -1.78 43.84 -4.62
CA HIS A 24 -0.61 44.71 -4.56
C HIS A 24 -1.03 46.19 -4.38
N PRO A 25 -0.14 47.14 -4.04
CA PRO A 25 -0.51 48.55 -3.83
C PRO A 25 -1.24 49.19 -5.02
N GLY A 26 -0.90 48.80 -6.25
CA GLY A 26 -1.59 49.23 -7.47
C GLY A 26 -3.07 48.83 -7.55
N LEU A 27 -3.59 47.96 -6.67
CA LEU A 27 -5.03 47.69 -6.60
C LEU A 27 -5.81 48.95 -6.19
N LEU A 28 -5.17 49.93 -5.53
CA LEU A 28 -5.78 51.24 -5.28
C LEU A 28 -6.13 52.00 -6.57
N THR A 29 -5.55 51.71 -7.75
CA THR A 29 -5.92 52.41 -9.00
C THR A 29 -7.34 52.08 -9.48
N TYR A 30 -7.93 50.99 -8.99
CA TYR A 30 -9.27 50.53 -9.33
C TYR A 30 -10.38 51.38 -8.69
N TRP A 31 -10.03 52.37 -7.85
CA TRP A 31 -10.98 53.30 -7.21
C TRP A 31 -11.85 54.12 -8.19
N GLN A 32 -11.48 54.17 -9.47
CA GLN A 32 -12.22 54.86 -10.53
C GLN A 32 -13.17 53.92 -11.31
N GLU A 33 -13.17 52.62 -11.01
CA GLU A 33 -14.07 51.67 -11.67
C GLU A 33 -15.50 51.75 -11.09
N PRO A 34 -16.56 51.62 -11.93
CA PRO A 34 -17.94 51.84 -11.49
C PRO A 34 -18.45 50.93 -10.35
N ASP A 35 -17.88 49.73 -10.20
CA ASP A 35 -18.28 48.72 -9.21
C ASP A 35 -17.33 48.68 -7.97
N THR A 36 -16.49 49.70 -7.78
CA THR A 36 -15.51 49.80 -6.69
C THR A 36 -15.76 51.02 -5.80
N GLU A 37 -15.71 50.82 -4.48
CA GLU A 37 -15.86 51.87 -3.46
C GLU A 37 -14.60 51.96 -2.58
N LEU A 38 -13.98 53.13 -2.53
CA LEU A 38 -12.80 53.42 -1.70
C LEU A 38 -13.21 54.29 -0.49
N LYS A 39 -13.09 53.73 0.72
CA LYS A 39 -13.45 54.38 1.99
C LYS A 39 -12.22 54.71 2.82
N LEU A 40 -12.12 55.94 3.31
CA LEU A 40 -11.22 56.25 4.43
C LEU A 40 -11.85 55.73 5.73
N VAL A 41 -11.32 54.62 6.25
CA VAL A 41 -11.80 53.99 7.50
C VAL A 41 -11.39 54.81 8.72
N GLY A 42 -10.22 55.46 8.67
CA GLY A 42 -9.75 56.34 9.73
C GLY A 42 -8.23 56.44 9.78
N ARG A 43 -7.70 56.78 10.97
CA ARG A 43 -6.27 56.83 11.29
C ARG A 43 -5.96 55.84 12.41
N THR A 44 -4.81 55.18 12.35
CA THR A 44 -4.38 54.21 13.37
C THR A 44 -2.86 54.08 13.43
N LEU A 45 -2.36 53.21 14.30
CA LEU A 45 -0.95 52.83 14.37
C LEU A 45 -0.74 51.42 13.80
N TYR A 46 -0.09 51.31 12.65
CA TYR A 46 0.37 50.03 12.12
C TYR A 46 1.82 49.81 12.55
N LYS A 47 2.06 48.85 13.46
CA LYS A 47 3.39 48.59 14.06
C LYS A 47 4.09 49.87 14.56
N GLN A 48 3.37 50.70 15.31
CA GLN A 48 3.81 52.00 15.85
C GLN A 48 4.00 53.14 14.81
N LEU A 49 3.75 52.89 13.51
CA LEU A 49 3.74 53.94 12.49
C LEU A 49 2.32 54.52 12.33
N PRO A 50 2.12 55.85 12.38
CA PRO A 50 0.86 56.49 12.02
C PRO A 50 0.49 56.21 10.56
N VAL A 51 -0.72 55.69 10.34
CA VAL A 51 -1.24 55.38 9.01
C VAL A 51 -2.69 55.82 8.85
N TYR A 52 -3.03 56.23 7.64
CA TYR A 52 -4.40 56.19 7.13
C TYR A 52 -4.78 54.74 6.82
N THR A 53 -5.96 54.33 7.26
CA THR A 53 -6.58 53.06 6.92
C THR A 53 -7.58 53.28 5.80
N LEU A 54 -7.36 52.70 4.63
CA LEU A 54 -8.29 52.76 3.49
C LEU A 54 -8.90 51.37 3.27
N ALA A 55 -10.21 51.26 3.10
CA ALA A 55 -10.87 50.04 2.65
C ALA A 55 -11.26 50.19 1.19
N LEU A 56 -10.84 49.23 0.36
CA LEU A 56 -11.31 49.08 -1.01
C LEU A 56 -12.27 47.90 -1.05
N GLU A 57 -13.52 48.18 -1.36
CA GLU A 57 -14.59 47.21 -1.52
C GLU A 57 -14.98 47.20 -3.00
N ALA A 58 -15.07 46.02 -3.62
CA ALA A 58 -15.49 45.89 -5.01
C ALA A 58 -16.48 44.74 -5.14
N LYS A 59 -17.48 44.90 -5.99
CA LYS A 59 -18.58 43.93 -6.11
C LYS A 59 -18.07 42.54 -6.52
N GLY A 60 -18.39 41.52 -5.72
CA GLY A 60 -17.93 40.14 -5.94
C GLY A 60 -16.49 39.86 -5.49
N ARG A 61 -15.78 40.86 -4.95
CA ARG A 61 -14.42 40.72 -4.41
C ARG A 61 -14.42 40.77 -2.88
N THR A 62 -13.46 40.09 -2.25
CA THR A 62 -13.19 40.26 -0.82
C THR A 62 -12.70 41.69 -0.56
N PRO A 63 -13.11 42.36 0.54
CA PRO A 63 -12.58 43.66 0.90
C PRO A 63 -11.07 43.63 1.10
N THR A 64 -10.37 44.72 0.82
CA THR A 64 -8.95 44.89 1.17
C THR A 64 -8.72 46.19 1.92
N THR A 65 -8.08 46.06 3.08
CA THR A 65 -7.65 47.18 3.91
C THR A 65 -6.21 47.52 3.57
N PHE A 66 -5.93 48.78 3.21
CA PHE A 66 -4.59 49.32 3.00
C PHE A 66 -4.18 50.20 4.18
N TYR A 67 -2.92 50.08 4.59
CA TYR A 67 -2.29 50.90 5.61
C TYR A 67 -1.29 51.83 4.91
N VAL A 68 -1.59 53.13 4.90
CA VAL A 68 -0.87 54.16 4.14
C VAL A 68 -0.18 55.11 5.12
N ASP A 69 1.14 55.21 5.08
CA ASP A 69 1.96 56.07 5.95
C ASP A 69 1.54 57.55 5.84
N GLU A 70 1.21 58.18 6.99
CA GLU A 70 0.72 59.58 7.02
C GLU A 70 1.75 60.62 6.52
N LYS A 71 3.05 60.28 6.47
CA LYS A 71 4.13 61.22 6.10
C LYS A 71 4.51 61.18 4.63
N ASN A 72 4.50 60.01 4.01
CA ASN A 72 4.99 59.79 2.65
C ASN A 72 3.94 59.15 1.71
N PHE A 73 2.75 58.83 2.22
CA PHE A 73 1.63 58.26 1.49
C PHE A 73 1.92 56.93 0.78
N LEU A 74 2.98 56.20 1.18
CA LEU A 74 3.24 54.85 0.70
C LEU A 74 2.36 53.84 1.42
N VAL A 75 1.87 52.85 0.66
CA VAL A 75 1.22 51.66 1.23
C VAL A 75 2.29 50.83 1.94
N ILE A 76 2.30 50.81 3.27
CA ILE A 76 3.25 50.02 4.05
C ILE A 76 2.75 48.60 4.33
N ALA A 77 1.43 48.40 4.28
CA ALA A 77 0.83 47.06 4.31
C ALA A 77 -0.56 47.05 3.65
N LEU A 78 -1.03 45.86 3.28
CA LEU A 78 -2.45 45.58 3.05
C LEU A 78 -2.88 44.30 3.75
N ALA A 79 -4.17 44.15 4.04
CA ALA A 79 -4.76 42.98 4.68
C ALA A 79 -6.13 42.62 4.08
N TYR A 80 -6.43 41.32 4.04
CA TYR A 80 -7.65 40.75 3.47
C TYR A 80 -7.89 39.33 4.03
N ASP A 81 -9.15 38.90 4.04
CA ASP A 81 -9.55 37.56 4.48
C ASP A 81 -9.92 36.67 3.30
N ILE A 82 -9.60 35.37 3.39
CA ILE A 82 -10.06 34.35 2.45
C ILE A 82 -10.88 33.30 3.20
N ALA A 83 -12.02 32.88 2.65
CA ALA A 83 -12.81 31.77 3.19
C ALA A 83 -12.02 30.44 3.17
N GLY A 84 -11.87 29.81 4.33
CA GLY A 84 -11.18 28.53 4.48
C GLY A 84 -12.09 27.31 4.27
N ALA A 85 -11.59 26.13 4.64
CA ALA A 85 -12.40 24.92 4.68
C ALA A 85 -13.21 24.88 5.99
N GLY A 86 -14.53 25.03 5.88
CA GLY A 86 -15.44 25.22 7.01
C GLY A 86 -15.59 26.70 7.38
N ASP A 87 -16.27 26.96 8.50
CA ASP A 87 -16.71 28.31 8.93
C ASP A 87 -15.58 29.19 9.52
N LYS A 88 -14.36 29.05 8.99
CA LYS A 88 -13.15 29.77 9.42
C LYS A 88 -12.53 30.49 8.23
N SER A 89 -12.50 31.82 8.30
CA SER A 89 -11.65 32.63 7.44
C SER A 89 -10.17 32.47 7.82
N VAL A 90 -9.30 32.76 6.86
CA VAL A 90 -7.85 32.83 7.02
C VAL A 90 -7.43 34.28 6.74
N HIS A 91 -6.73 34.90 7.68
CA HIS A 91 -6.34 36.30 7.57
C HIS A 91 -4.97 36.44 6.90
N TYR A 92 -4.89 37.25 5.85
CA TYR A 92 -3.63 37.57 5.19
C TYR A 92 -3.23 39.02 5.40
N THR A 93 -1.94 39.24 5.54
CA THR A 93 -1.31 40.57 5.54
C THR A 93 -0.11 40.53 4.60
N ILE A 94 0.07 41.56 3.78
CA ILE A 94 1.27 41.76 2.97
C ILE A 94 1.90 43.09 3.35
N GLU A 95 3.14 43.05 3.86
CA GLU A 95 3.93 44.22 4.25
C GLU A 95 4.89 44.61 3.14
N TYR A 96 4.99 45.91 2.86
CA TYR A 96 5.81 46.48 1.78
C TYR A 96 6.92 47.35 2.34
N SER A 97 8.13 47.19 1.81
CA SER A 97 9.29 47.98 2.20
C SER A 97 10.31 48.09 1.06
N GLN A 98 11.37 48.86 1.30
CA GLN A 98 12.42 49.13 0.31
C GLN A 98 11.85 49.67 -1.01
N TYR A 99 11.00 50.69 -0.92
CA TYR A 99 10.48 51.39 -2.10
C TYR A 99 11.63 52.04 -2.91
N ARG A 100 11.62 51.85 -4.23
CA ARG A 100 12.61 52.43 -5.15
C ARG A 100 11.92 53.05 -6.36
N PRO A 101 12.46 54.13 -6.96
CA PRO A 101 11.96 54.66 -8.23
C PRO A 101 12.03 53.62 -9.35
N THR A 102 10.94 53.43 -10.08
CA THR A 102 10.85 52.52 -11.23
C THR A 102 9.71 52.98 -12.13
N GLY A 103 9.96 53.17 -13.43
CA GLY A 103 8.90 53.43 -14.41
C GLY A 103 8.04 54.67 -14.13
N GLY A 104 8.61 55.71 -13.50
CA GLY A 104 7.88 56.93 -13.10
C GLY A 104 7.11 56.84 -11.78
N THR A 105 7.19 55.73 -11.05
CA THR A 105 6.54 55.56 -9.73
C THR A 105 7.50 54.98 -8.68
N LEU A 106 7.05 54.84 -7.44
CA LEU A 106 7.78 54.14 -6.37
C LEU A 106 7.27 52.70 -6.24
N PHE A 107 8.16 51.73 -6.42
CA PHE A 107 7.83 50.30 -6.42
C PHE A 107 8.44 49.60 -5.18
N PRO A 108 7.73 48.72 -4.46
CA PRO A 108 8.26 48.05 -3.28
C PRO A 108 9.17 46.86 -3.66
N PHE A 109 10.47 46.97 -3.39
CA PHE A 109 11.42 45.88 -3.71
C PHE A 109 11.46 44.77 -2.66
N LYS A 110 10.82 44.95 -1.50
CA LYS A 110 10.68 43.91 -0.48
C LYS A 110 9.23 43.76 -0.05
N GLN A 111 8.72 42.53 -0.11
CA GLN A 111 7.38 42.17 0.34
C GLN A 111 7.46 41.01 1.34
N ILE A 112 6.64 41.05 2.39
CA ILE A 112 6.52 39.97 3.37
C ILE A 112 5.06 39.59 3.49
N GLN A 113 4.74 38.33 3.21
CA GLN A 113 3.40 37.79 3.41
C GLN A 113 3.30 37.10 4.77
N LEU A 114 2.24 37.43 5.50
CA LEU A 114 1.85 36.82 6.76
C LEU A 114 0.47 36.20 6.59
N LYS A 115 0.31 35.03 7.19
CA LYS A 115 -0.94 34.29 7.27
C LYS A 115 -1.22 34.04 8.74
N ASP A 116 -2.35 34.53 9.23
CA ASP A 116 -2.72 34.51 10.65
C ASP A 116 -1.57 35.04 11.56
N GLN A 117 -0.96 36.15 11.13
CA GLN A 117 0.23 36.80 11.73
C GLN A 117 1.54 35.97 11.70
N VAL A 118 1.54 34.75 11.14
CA VAL A 118 2.74 33.95 10.92
C VAL A 118 3.33 34.26 9.56
N ARG A 119 4.62 34.59 9.51
CA ARG A 119 5.35 34.83 8.24
C ARG A 119 5.34 33.56 7.37
N GLU A 120 4.68 33.66 6.22
CA GLU A 120 4.53 32.59 5.23
C GLU A 120 5.56 32.72 4.11
N SER A 121 5.82 33.92 3.60
CA SER A 121 6.79 34.16 2.51
C SER A 121 7.52 35.50 2.60
N GLU A 122 8.63 35.62 1.86
CA GLU A 122 9.36 36.86 1.60
C GLU A 122 9.70 36.93 0.11
N LEU A 123 9.42 38.06 -0.52
CA LEU A 123 9.82 38.37 -1.89
C LEU A 123 10.81 39.53 -1.87
N LEU A 124 11.96 39.34 -2.52
CA LEU A 124 12.95 40.37 -2.78
C LEU A 124 13.08 40.54 -4.30
N LEU A 125 12.65 41.68 -4.81
CA LEU A 125 12.87 42.04 -6.21
C LEU A 125 14.31 42.52 -6.38
N THR A 126 14.97 42.05 -7.43
CA THR A 126 16.32 42.50 -7.82
C THR A 126 16.26 43.67 -8.80
N SER A 127 15.29 43.64 -9.72
CA SER A 127 14.97 44.67 -10.70
C SER A 127 13.46 44.72 -10.95
N ALA A 128 12.98 45.86 -11.44
CA ALA A 128 11.62 46.02 -11.94
C ALA A 128 11.63 46.98 -13.15
N SER A 129 10.75 46.73 -14.11
CA SER A 129 10.57 47.53 -15.34
C SER A 129 9.08 47.73 -15.58
N VAL A 130 8.66 48.90 -16.04
CA VAL A 130 7.26 49.20 -16.39
C VAL A 130 7.21 49.78 -17.80
N GLY A 131 6.20 49.40 -18.58
CA GLY A 131 6.00 49.94 -19.94
C GLY A 131 7.00 49.47 -20.99
N GLN A 132 7.87 48.49 -20.68
CA GLN A 132 8.65 47.80 -21.71
C GLN A 132 7.75 46.81 -22.46
N PRO A 133 7.61 46.92 -23.79
CA PRO A 133 6.94 45.87 -24.57
C PRO A 133 7.74 44.58 -24.43
N ILE A 134 7.06 43.52 -23.98
CA ILE A 134 7.60 42.17 -23.89
C ILE A 134 7.15 41.46 -25.17
N GLU A 135 8.07 40.84 -25.92
CA GLU A 135 7.67 40.06 -27.08
C GLU A 135 6.87 38.81 -26.66
N ASP A 136 5.80 38.49 -27.39
CA ASP A 136 5.05 37.24 -27.24
C ASP A 136 5.97 35.99 -27.33
N SER A 137 7.07 36.12 -28.08
CA SER A 137 8.13 35.10 -28.23
C SER A 137 8.82 34.71 -26.91
N LEU A 138 8.75 35.54 -25.87
CA LEU A 138 9.25 35.22 -24.52
C LEU A 138 8.29 34.31 -23.74
N PHE A 139 7.03 34.22 -24.18
CA PHE A 139 6.01 33.32 -23.64
C PHE A 139 5.81 32.07 -24.52
N ASP A 140 6.40 32.02 -25.72
CA ASP A 140 6.52 30.78 -26.49
C ASP A 140 7.16 29.70 -25.59
N ARG A 141 6.63 28.47 -25.68
CA ARG A 141 7.27 27.33 -25.01
C ARG A 141 8.73 27.25 -25.48
N PRO A 142 9.72 27.27 -24.57
CA PRO A 142 11.12 27.17 -24.95
C PRO A 142 11.32 25.97 -25.87
N LYS A 143 11.86 26.22 -27.08
CA LYS A 143 12.23 25.16 -28.01
C LYS A 143 13.29 24.31 -27.33
N GLN A 144 12.89 23.17 -26.75
CA GLN A 144 13.77 22.28 -25.99
C GLN A 144 15.00 21.93 -26.81
N THR A 145 16.12 22.57 -26.49
CA THR A 145 17.44 22.26 -27.02
C THR A 145 17.88 20.94 -26.40
N GLY A 146 17.83 19.86 -27.18
CA GLY A 146 18.16 18.51 -26.71
C GLY A 146 16.96 17.56 -26.53
N ARG A 147 15.96 17.59 -27.42
CA ARG A 147 14.97 16.51 -27.49
C ARG A 147 15.64 15.18 -27.78
N PHE A 148 15.52 14.23 -26.86
CA PHE A 148 15.97 12.85 -27.08
C PHE A 148 15.19 12.24 -28.26
N ARG A 149 15.93 11.68 -29.22
CA ARG A 149 15.37 11.04 -30.41
C ARG A 149 15.65 9.55 -30.36
N LEU A 150 14.60 8.74 -30.45
CA LEU A 150 14.72 7.28 -30.53
C LEU A 150 14.44 6.82 -31.97
N SER A 151 15.44 6.20 -32.59
CA SER A 151 15.29 5.60 -33.93
C SER A 151 14.47 4.30 -33.93
N ARG A 152 14.24 3.73 -32.75
CA ARG A 152 13.40 2.54 -32.50
C ARG A 152 12.91 2.54 -31.05
N SER A 153 11.81 1.84 -30.79
CA SER A 153 11.37 1.50 -29.45
C SER A 153 12.46 0.77 -28.65
N LEU A 154 12.61 1.10 -27.36
CA LEU A 154 13.50 0.44 -26.42
C LEU A 154 12.69 -0.20 -25.29
N THR A 155 12.90 -1.49 -25.04
CA THR A 155 12.25 -2.22 -23.95
C THR A 155 13.24 -2.44 -22.81
N VAL A 156 12.86 -2.06 -21.59
CA VAL A 156 13.66 -2.22 -20.38
C VAL A 156 12.84 -3.05 -19.38
N PRO A 157 13.31 -4.24 -18.95
CA PRO A 157 12.60 -5.03 -17.95
C PRO A 157 12.64 -4.35 -16.58
N PHE A 158 11.58 -4.51 -15.80
CA PHE A 158 11.52 -4.08 -14.40
C PHE A 158 11.13 -5.22 -13.47
N GLU A 159 11.58 -5.13 -12.23
CA GLU A 159 11.07 -5.94 -11.13
C GLU A 159 9.90 -5.21 -10.49
N TYR A 160 8.77 -5.89 -10.34
CA TYR A 160 7.62 -5.38 -9.59
C TYR A 160 7.57 -6.06 -8.23
N ALA A 161 8.03 -5.36 -7.20
CA ALA A 161 8.17 -5.86 -5.84
C ALA A 161 7.62 -4.83 -4.85
N ASP A 162 6.89 -5.28 -3.83
CA ASP A 162 6.28 -4.43 -2.80
C ASP A 162 5.41 -3.27 -3.34
N ASN A 163 4.80 -3.49 -4.50
CA ASN A 163 4.05 -2.51 -5.30
C ASN A 163 4.89 -1.33 -5.84
N GLU A 164 6.21 -1.47 -5.98
CA GLU A 164 7.09 -0.48 -6.61
C GLU A 164 7.70 -1.04 -7.91
N ILE A 165 7.97 -0.15 -8.86
CA ILE A 165 8.62 -0.46 -10.14
C ILE A 165 10.12 -0.22 -9.98
N VAL A 166 10.92 -1.29 -9.95
CA VAL A 166 12.38 -1.20 -9.80
C VAL A 166 13.09 -1.57 -11.10
N VAL A 167 13.94 -0.67 -11.57
CA VAL A 167 14.63 -0.73 -12.86
C VAL A 167 16.14 -0.76 -12.62
N LYS A 168 16.85 -1.66 -13.31
CA LYS A 168 18.32 -1.69 -13.30
C LYS A 168 18.89 -0.55 -14.16
N CYS A 169 19.72 0.29 -13.55
CA CYS A 169 20.33 1.45 -14.19
C CYS A 169 21.83 1.55 -13.84
N ARG A 170 22.61 2.26 -14.67
CA ARG A 170 24.04 2.51 -14.42
C ARG A 170 24.35 4.00 -14.41
N LEU A 171 25.20 4.41 -13.47
CA LEU A 171 25.70 5.78 -13.33
C LEU A 171 27.15 5.82 -13.81
N ASN A 172 27.44 6.62 -14.83
CA ASN A 172 28.74 6.71 -15.47
C ASN A 172 29.26 5.34 -15.95
N ASN A 173 30.10 4.66 -15.15
CA ASN A 173 30.65 3.33 -15.40
C ASN A 173 30.39 2.36 -14.21
N SER A 174 29.31 2.57 -13.45
CA SER A 174 28.96 1.72 -12.30
C SER A 174 28.47 0.33 -12.73
N GLU A 175 28.34 -0.56 -11.74
CA GLU A 175 27.51 -1.77 -11.84
C GLU A 175 26.01 -1.43 -11.94
N ASP A 176 25.17 -2.46 -12.11
CA ASP A 176 23.71 -2.34 -12.20
C ASP A 176 23.06 -2.04 -10.84
N LEU A 177 22.57 -0.82 -10.69
CA LEU A 177 21.96 -0.29 -9.47
C LEU A 177 20.42 -0.30 -9.56
N ASP A 178 19.76 -0.48 -8.41
CA ASP A 178 18.29 -0.45 -8.32
C ASP A 178 17.75 0.99 -8.22
N PHE A 179 16.89 1.36 -9.17
CA PHE A 179 16.21 2.67 -9.23
C PHE A 179 14.69 2.50 -9.23
N LEU A 180 13.98 3.38 -8.54
CA LEU A 180 12.52 3.47 -8.65
C LEU A 180 12.13 4.26 -9.90
N PHE A 181 11.04 3.86 -10.55
CA PHE A 181 10.47 4.60 -11.69
C PHE A 181 9.24 5.41 -11.24
N ASP A 182 9.34 6.74 -11.23
CA ASP A 182 8.42 7.60 -10.48
C ASP A 182 7.92 8.82 -11.28
N THR A 183 6.65 8.77 -11.70
CA THR A 183 5.94 9.91 -12.30
C THR A 183 5.54 10.99 -11.29
N GLY A 184 5.57 10.69 -9.98
CA GLY A 184 5.38 11.60 -8.86
C GLY A 184 6.66 12.36 -8.45
N ALA A 185 7.83 11.98 -8.97
CA ALA A 185 9.07 12.76 -8.86
C ALA A 185 9.21 13.74 -10.04
N SER A 186 9.54 15.00 -9.74
CA SER A 186 9.80 16.03 -10.76
C SER A 186 11.22 15.91 -11.32
N ASP A 187 12.21 15.84 -10.44
CA ASP A 187 13.62 15.61 -10.75
C ASP A 187 14.05 14.17 -10.46
N THR A 188 15.04 13.67 -11.20
CA THR A 188 15.74 12.41 -10.90
C THR A 188 16.62 12.58 -9.65
N ILE A 189 16.53 11.64 -8.72
CA ILE A 189 17.19 11.67 -7.40
C ILE A 189 18.23 10.55 -7.31
N ILE A 190 19.40 10.84 -6.73
CA ILE A 190 20.45 9.86 -6.40
C ILE A 190 20.63 9.81 -4.87
N ASP A 191 20.74 8.61 -4.32
CA ASP A 191 21.08 8.40 -2.91
C ASP A 191 22.46 8.98 -2.58
N ARG A 192 22.57 9.68 -1.45
CA ARG A 192 23.78 10.39 -1.01
C ARG A 192 25.04 9.51 -0.95
N ARG A 193 24.90 8.22 -0.62
CA ARG A 193 26.03 7.26 -0.55
C ARG A 193 26.50 6.91 -1.96
N ILE A 194 25.57 6.63 -2.88
CA ILE A 194 25.85 6.39 -4.30
C ILE A 194 26.46 7.64 -4.96
N ALA A 195 25.92 8.82 -4.65
CA ALA A 195 26.45 10.09 -5.13
C ALA A 195 27.88 10.36 -4.64
N ALA A 196 28.20 10.01 -3.39
CA ALA A 196 29.56 10.12 -2.85
C ALA A 196 30.53 9.15 -3.55
N GLN A 197 30.12 7.90 -3.77
CA GLN A 197 30.91 6.88 -4.49
C GLN A 197 31.20 7.28 -5.95
N ASN A 198 30.28 8.01 -6.59
CA ASN A 198 30.40 8.47 -7.97
C ASN A 198 30.90 9.92 -8.11
N PHE A 199 31.44 10.51 -7.03
CA PHE A 199 32.00 11.88 -6.98
C PHE A 199 31.00 13.02 -7.31
N LEU A 200 29.69 12.78 -7.21
CA LEU A 200 28.61 13.70 -7.58
C LEU A 200 28.26 14.74 -6.50
N ALA A 201 28.93 14.74 -5.35
CA ALA A 201 28.50 15.48 -4.16
C ALA A 201 28.75 17.01 -4.19
N LYS A 202 29.40 17.55 -5.23
CA LYS A 202 29.77 18.97 -5.33
C LYS A 202 28.90 19.75 -6.33
N GLN A 203 27.83 20.39 -5.84
CA GLN A 203 27.38 21.73 -6.24
C GLN A 203 26.20 22.20 -5.37
N ASP A 204 25.85 23.48 -5.55
CA ASP A 204 25.07 24.36 -4.65
C ASP A 204 23.94 23.73 -3.85
N LYS A 205 23.84 24.16 -2.58
CA LYS A 205 22.73 23.83 -1.66
C LYS A 205 21.53 24.73 -1.96
N PHE A 206 20.36 24.12 -2.02
CA PHE A 206 19.08 24.84 -2.11
C PHE A 206 17.97 23.99 -1.49
N ASP A 207 16.86 24.63 -1.16
CA ASP A 207 15.71 23.97 -0.56
C ASP A 207 14.77 23.46 -1.66
N ILE A 208 14.50 22.14 -1.68
CA ILE A 208 13.44 21.55 -2.50
C ILE A 208 12.16 21.56 -1.66
N ALA A 209 11.13 22.25 -2.15
CA ALA A 209 9.75 22.00 -1.72
C ALA A 209 9.29 20.69 -2.36
N GLY A 210 9.37 19.59 -1.61
CA GLY A 210 8.88 18.28 -2.02
C GLY A 210 7.52 17.95 -1.43
N TYR A 211 6.90 16.87 -1.89
CA TYR A 211 5.62 16.37 -1.37
C TYR A 211 5.69 16.02 0.14
N SER A 212 6.89 15.72 0.65
CA SER A 212 7.18 15.44 2.06
C SER A 212 7.62 16.66 2.89
N GLY A 213 7.47 17.88 2.37
CA GLY A 213 7.94 19.11 2.99
C GLY A 213 9.25 19.63 2.39
N ILE A 214 9.86 20.61 3.06
CA ILE A 214 11.08 21.26 2.57
C ILE A 214 12.31 20.42 2.95
N VAL A 215 12.99 19.88 1.94
CA VAL A 215 14.21 19.09 2.10
C VAL A 215 15.38 19.81 1.43
N GLN A 216 16.46 20.02 2.17
CA GLN A 216 17.69 20.61 1.65
C GLN A 216 18.40 19.60 0.74
N ALA A 217 18.64 19.97 -0.52
CA ALA A 217 19.25 19.12 -1.53
C ALA A 217 20.48 19.77 -2.14
N ASN A 218 21.39 18.94 -2.66
CA ASN A 218 22.46 19.39 -3.55
C ASN A 218 22.04 19.14 -5.00
N ARG A 219 22.38 20.07 -5.91
CA ARG A 219 22.24 19.86 -7.35
C ARG A 219 23.51 19.20 -7.87
N SER A 220 23.36 18.27 -8.79
CA SER A 220 24.47 17.65 -9.50
C SER A 220 24.06 17.28 -10.93
N GLU A 221 24.99 16.72 -11.68
CA GLU A 221 24.80 16.33 -13.07
C GLU A 221 25.50 14.98 -13.34
N LEU A 222 24.75 14.03 -13.90
CA LEU A 222 25.30 12.75 -14.33
C LEU A 222 25.81 12.88 -15.76
N LYS A 223 27.11 12.68 -15.96
CA LYS A 223 27.70 12.70 -17.30
C LYS A 223 27.17 11.57 -18.20
N ARG A 224 26.82 10.43 -17.62
CA ARG A 224 26.14 9.32 -18.31
C ARG A 224 25.21 8.60 -17.35
N PHE A 225 23.99 8.35 -17.77
CA PHE A 225 22.99 7.56 -17.06
C PHE A 225 22.36 6.55 -18.04
N GLU A 226 22.41 5.26 -17.67
CA GLU A 226 21.91 4.18 -18.52
C GLU A 226 20.68 3.54 -17.88
N ILE A 227 19.61 3.39 -18.67
CA ILE A 227 18.37 2.69 -18.28
C ILE A 227 18.18 1.55 -19.28
N GLY A 228 18.69 0.35 -18.92
CA GLY A 228 18.82 -0.76 -19.86
C GLY A 228 19.74 -0.42 -21.05
N SER A 229 19.15 -0.17 -22.23
CA SER A 229 19.90 0.25 -23.44
C SER A 229 19.68 1.71 -23.83
N LEU A 230 18.87 2.45 -23.06
CA LEU A 230 18.73 3.90 -23.19
C LEU A 230 19.93 4.57 -22.49
N VAL A 231 20.70 5.37 -23.23
CA VAL A 231 21.83 6.15 -22.68
C VAL A 231 21.49 7.64 -22.74
N LEU A 232 21.56 8.29 -21.59
CA LEU A 232 21.30 9.71 -21.39
C LEU A 232 22.59 10.37 -20.90
N ASN A 233 22.95 11.52 -21.46
CA ASN A 233 24.15 12.27 -21.06
C ASN A 233 23.76 13.59 -20.39
N ASP A 234 24.66 14.11 -19.55
CA ASP A 234 24.54 15.41 -18.87
C ASP A 234 23.18 15.61 -18.16
N VAL A 235 22.70 14.56 -17.47
CA VAL A 235 21.39 14.53 -16.83
C VAL A 235 21.42 15.30 -15.50
N PRO A 236 20.60 16.36 -15.32
CA PRO A 236 20.51 17.05 -14.04
C PRO A 236 19.84 16.17 -12.98
N VAL A 237 20.46 16.06 -11.81
CA VAL A 237 19.96 15.23 -10.69
C VAL A 237 20.02 15.96 -9.35
N ARG A 238 19.26 15.42 -8.39
CA ARG A 238 19.28 15.84 -6.97
C ARG A 238 19.96 14.77 -6.13
N VAL A 239 20.64 15.18 -5.07
CA VAL A 239 21.25 14.24 -4.11
C VAL A 239 20.50 14.32 -2.79
N LEU A 240 19.90 13.20 -2.37
CA LEU A 240 19.10 13.06 -1.14
C LEU A 240 19.50 11.79 -0.36
N ASP A 241 19.11 11.69 0.90
CA ASP A 241 19.29 10.45 1.69
C ASP A 241 18.11 9.51 1.44
N MET A 242 18.36 8.31 0.90
CA MET A 242 17.32 7.32 0.62
C MET A 242 17.43 6.07 1.52
N SER A 243 18.04 6.22 2.69
CA SER A 243 18.18 5.13 3.68
C SER A 243 16.85 4.69 4.30
N ALA A 244 15.80 5.52 4.27
CA ALA A 244 14.45 5.13 4.69
C ALA A 244 13.81 4.16 3.67
N GLN A 245 13.80 4.53 2.39
CA GLN A 245 13.28 3.74 1.27
C GLN A 245 14.03 2.41 1.15
N SER A 246 15.36 2.46 1.25
CA SER A 246 16.20 1.25 1.25
C SER A 246 15.82 0.28 2.38
N ARG A 247 15.51 0.78 3.58
CA ARG A 247 15.06 -0.06 4.71
C ARG A 247 13.65 -0.60 4.49
N GLN A 248 12.74 0.19 3.93
CA GLN A 248 11.37 -0.23 3.64
C GLN A 248 11.33 -1.38 2.63
N MET A 249 12.12 -1.31 1.55
CA MET A 249 12.21 -2.37 0.54
C MET A 249 13.12 -3.55 0.94
N GLY A 250 13.80 -3.49 2.09
CA GLY A 250 14.78 -4.50 2.50
C GLY A 250 16.02 -4.61 1.58
N ARG A 251 16.23 -3.67 0.65
CA ARG A 251 17.35 -3.64 -0.30
C ARG A 251 17.87 -2.23 -0.55
N GLN A 252 19.11 -2.09 -1.04
CA GLN A 252 19.66 -0.78 -1.35
C GLN A 252 19.00 -0.20 -2.61
N ILE A 253 18.34 0.94 -2.45
CA ILE A 253 17.84 1.75 -3.57
C ILE A 253 18.83 2.89 -3.83
N ALA A 254 19.27 3.01 -5.08
CA ALA A 254 20.30 3.95 -5.50
C ALA A 254 19.75 5.30 -5.99
N GLY A 255 18.48 5.35 -6.37
CA GLY A 255 17.84 6.57 -6.83
C GLY A 255 16.40 6.41 -7.31
N ILE A 256 15.86 7.51 -7.83
CA ILE A 256 14.52 7.63 -8.44
C ILE A 256 14.69 8.25 -9.83
N ILE A 257 14.12 7.62 -10.85
CA ILE A 257 13.97 8.17 -12.21
C ILE A 257 12.74 9.08 -12.19
N GLY A 258 12.95 10.39 -12.38
CA GLY A 258 11.90 11.40 -12.31
C GLY A 258 11.40 11.91 -13.66
N THR A 259 10.36 12.74 -13.61
CA THR A 259 9.67 13.33 -14.77
C THR A 259 10.61 14.11 -15.70
N ASN A 260 11.70 14.69 -15.20
CA ASN A 260 12.75 15.33 -16.02
C ASN A 260 13.33 14.42 -17.13
N ILE A 261 13.35 13.10 -16.89
CA ILE A 261 13.69 12.07 -17.88
C ILE A 261 12.41 11.53 -18.54
N ILE A 262 11.42 11.11 -17.76
CA ILE A 262 10.25 10.36 -18.26
C ILE A 262 9.49 11.18 -19.33
N SER A 263 9.35 12.50 -19.13
CA SER A 263 8.61 13.39 -20.04
C SER A 263 9.26 13.61 -21.42
N GLN A 264 10.48 13.12 -21.64
CA GLN A 264 11.18 13.20 -22.93
C GLN A 264 10.70 12.14 -23.94
N PHE A 265 9.99 11.11 -23.47
CA PHE A 265 9.62 9.93 -24.25
C PHE A 265 8.11 9.68 -24.21
N LEU A 266 7.59 8.92 -25.17
CA LEU A 266 6.34 8.21 -24.97
C LEU A 266 6.68 6.93 -24.18
N VAL A 267 6.20 6.82 -22.95
CA VAL A 267 6.55 5.68 -22.07
C VAL A 267 5.34 4.81 -21.80
N THR A 268 5.43 3.52 -22.11
CA THR A 268 4.42 2.51 -21.77
C THR A 268 4.91 1.62 -20.63
N ILE A 269 4.09 1.45 -19.61
CA ILE A 269 4.30 0.56 -18.46
C ILE A 269 3.40 -0.65 -18.64
N ASP A 270 3.98 -1.83 -18.85
CA ASP A 270 3.25 -3.11 -18.94
C ASP A 270 3.53 -3.95 -17.69
N TYR A 271 2.61 -3.91 -16.72
CA TYR A 271 2.66 -4.76 -15.51
C TYR A 271 2.38 -6.25 -15.81
N SER A 272 1.79 -6.57 -16.97
CA SER A 272 1.50 -7.96 -17.37
C SER A 272 2.73 -8.68 -17.93
N LYS A 273 3.63 -7.90 -18.55
CA LYS A 273 4.96 -8.30 -18.99
C LYS A 273 5.94 -7.25 -18.44
N PRO A 274 6.41 -7.37 -17.18
CA PRO A 274 7.12 -6.30 -16.44
C PRO A 274 8.25 -5.62 -17.22
N ASN A 275 7.86 -4.62 -18.02
CA ASN A 275 8.73 -3.87 -18.92
C ASN A 275 8.22 -2.44 -19.05
N LEU A 276 9.17 -1.51 -19.07
CA LEU A 276 9.00 -0.16 -19.58
C LEU A 276 9.35 -0.16 -21.07
N VAL A 277 8.51 0.46 -21.89
CA VAL A 277 8.77 0.67 -23.31
C VAL A 277 8.92 2.16 -23.55
N PHE A 278 10.10 2.58 -23.98
CA PHE A 278 10.43 3.96 -24.32
C PHE A 278 10.39 4.14 -25.84
N GLU A 279 9.59 5.08 -26.33
CA GLU A 279 9.47 5.41 -27.75
C GLU A 279 9.64 6.92 -27.99
N ASP A 280 9.95 7.31 -29.22
CA ASP A 280 10.09 8.72 -29.60
C ASP A 280 8.73 9.44 -29.49
N ILE A 281 8.67 10.46 -28.64
CA ILE A 281 7.43 11.17 -28.31
C ILE A 281 6.78 11.91 -29.50
N GLU A 282 7.52 12.10 -30.60
CA GLU A 282 6.99 12.69 -31.82
C GLU A 282 6.46 11.62 -32.79
N THR A 283 7.30 10.63 -33.11
CA THR A 283 7.05 9.68 -34.22
C THR A 283 6.34 8.39 -33.80
N ALA A 284 6.28 8.06 -32.52
CA ALA A 284 5.62 6.84 -32.04
C ALA A 284 4.12 6.83 -32.35
N VAL A 285 3.63 5.65 -32.74
CA VAL A 285 2.21 5.39 -32.96
C VAL A 285 1.53 5.14 -31.63
N ARG A 286 0.55 5.97 -31.27
CA ARG A 286 -0.16 5.86 -29.98
C ARG A 286 -1.03 4.59 -29.97
N PRO A 287 -1.17 3.90 -28.81
CA PRO A 287 -1.98 2.70 -28.71
C PRO A 287 -3.45 2.94 -29.11
N ILE A 288 -3.92 2.14 -30.05
CA ILE A 288 -5.31 2.18 -30.54
C ILE A 288 -6.23 1.51 -29.49
N ARG A 289 -7.47 2.01 -29.35
CA ARG A 289 -8.47 1.58 -28.35
C ARG A 289 -8.04 1.76 -26.88
N ALA A 290 -7.08 2.64 -26.61
CA ALA A 290 -6.81 3.11 -25.27
C ALA A 290 -7.85 4.17 -24.85
N ALA A 291 -8.26 4.15 -23.57
CA ALA A 291 -9.02 5.25 -22.99
C ALA A 291 -8.11 6.46 -22.81
N ASN A 292 -8.56 7.63 -23.26
CA ASN A 292 -7.82 8.88 -23.13
C ASN A 292 -8.22 9.57 -21.81
N VAL A 293 -7.25 9.69 -20.89
CA VAL A 293 -7.42 10.40 -19.62
C VAL A 293 -6.51 11.62 -19.63
N PRO A 294 -7.03 12.85 -19.84
CA PRO A 294 -6.20 14.06 -19.76
C PRO A 294 -5.69 14.25 -18.34
N PHE A 295 -4.43 14.67 -18.22
CA PHE A 295 -3.80 15.11 -16.98
C PHE A 295 -3.35 16.57 -17.08
N ILE A 296 -3.09 17.18 -15.93
CA ILE A 296 -2.69 18.57 -15.82
C ILE A 296 -1.32 18.59 -15.16
N VAL A 297 -0.33 19.20 -15.82
CA VAL A 297 1.03 19.29 -15.31
C VAL A 297 1.20 20.54 -14.45
N ARG A 298 1.25 20.36 -13.12
CA ARG A 298 1.63 21.42 -12.16
C ARG A 298 2.93 21.01 -11.47
N GLN A 299 4.00 20.95 -12.26
CA GLN A 299 5.25 20.20 -12.01
C GLN A 299 5.11 18.68 -12.10
N LEU A 300 3.98 18.11 -11.67
CA LEU A 300 3.66 16.69 -11.72
C LEU A 300 2.32 16.43 -12.45
N PRO A 301 2.08 15.21 -12.99
CA PRO A 301 0.84 14.85 -13.69
C PRO A 301 -0.32 14.55 -12.73
N TYR A 302 -1.38 15.37 -12.76
CA TYR A 302 -2.60 15.14 -11.98
C TYR A 302 -3.79 14.80 -12.88
N ILE A 303 -4.57 13.76 -12.53
CA ILE A 303 -5.82 13.41 -13.24
C ILE A 303 -7.06 13.67 -12.39
N LYS A 304 -8.17 13.99 -13.07
CA LYS A 304 -9.49 14.04 -12.47
C LYS A 304 -10.07 12.62 -12.39
N VAL A 305 -10.53 12.22 -11.22
CA VAL A 305 -11.22 10.94 -10.98
C VAL A 305 -12.59 11.17 -10.37
N SER A 306 -13.51 10.24 -10.58
CA SER A 306 -14.81 10.22 -9.90
C SER A 306 -14.85 9.07 -8.90
N LEU A 307 -14.95 9.39 -7.60
CA LEU A 307 -15.14 8.42 -6.53
C LEU A 307 -16.66 8.18 -6.35
N ASN A 308 -17.05 6.91 -6.35
CA ASN A 308 -18.45 6.46 -6.24
C ASN A 308 -19.41 7.15 -7.23
N GLY A 309 -18.90 7.52 -8.41
CA GLY A 309 -19.64 8.18 -9.49
C GLY A 309 -20.07 9.62 -9.22
N ARG A 310 -19.74 10.20 -8.06
CA ARG A 310 -20.31 11.49 -7.59
C ARG A 310 -19.33 12.44 -6.89
N ASP A 311 -18.23 11.95 -6.36
CA ASP A 311 -17.24 12.77 -5.63
C ASP A 311 -15.98 12.91 -6.50
N GLU A 312 -15.90 14.02 -7.23
CA GLU A 312 -14.80 14.27 -8.16
C GLU A 312 -13.56 14.81 -7.44
N GLN A 313 -12.42 14.15 -7.64
CA GLN A 313 -11.16 14.46 -6.98
C GLN A 313 -10.02 14.59 -7.99
N LEU A 314 -9.05 15.45 -7.68
CA LEU A 314 -7.82 15.59 -8.46
C LEU A 314 -6.71 14.81 -7.74
N LEU A 315 -6.24 13.73 -8.35
CA LEU A 315 -5.23 12.83 -7.76
C LEU A 315 -3.95 12.83 -8.59
N LEU A 316 -2.81 12.73 -7.90
CA LEU A 316 -1.50 12.57 -8.52
C LEU A 316 -1.41 11.21 -9.23
N VAL A 317 -0.83 11.20 -10.44
CA VAL A 317 -0.40 9.98 -11.12
C VAL A 317 1.00 9.64 -10.63
N ASP A 318 1.08 8.64 -9.76
CA ASP A 318 2.31 8.29 -9.04
C ASP A 318 2.65 6.81 -9.26
N THR A 319 3.76 6.55 -9.97
CA THR A 319 4.31 5.19 -10.14
C THR A 319 5.40 4.86 -9.13
N GLY A 320 5.82 5.82 -8.29
CA GLY A 320 6.67 5.59 -7.12
C GLY A 320 5.86 5.16 -5.88
N ALA A 321 4.55 5.41 -5.84
CA ALA A 321 3.70 5.08 -4.71
C ALA A 321 3.24 3.62 -4.67
N ALA A 322 3.69 2.88 -3.66
CA ALA A 322 3.24 1.53 -3.30
C ALA A 322 1.78 1.44 -2.80
N PHE A 323 1.08 2.57 -2.67
CA PHE A 323 -0.29 2.68 -2.15
C PHE A 323 -1.08 3.80 -2.84
N ASN A 324 -2.41 3.68 -2.87
CA ASN A 324 -3.29 4.81 -3.20
C ASN A 324 -3.57 5.62 -1.93
N HIS A 325 -3.73 6.94 -2.04
CA HIS A 325 -3.94 7.85 -0.92
C HIS A 325 -5.10 8.82 -1.15
N LEU A 326 -5.88 9.11 -0.11
CA LEU A 326 -6.88 10.18 -0.10
C LEU A 326 -6.63 11.17 1.04
N PRO A 327 -6.86 12.48 0.83
CA PRO A 327 -6.90 13.44 1.93
C PRO A 327 -7.93 13.02 2.98
N THR A 328 -7.64 13.23 4.27
CA THR A 328 -8.52 12.79 5.38
C THR A 328 -9.96 13.25 5.20
N GLY A 329 -10.19 14.51 4.82
CA GLY A 329 -11.54 15.07 4.59
C GLY A 329 -12.27 14.53 3.36
N VAL A 330 -11.56 13.89 2.42
CA VAL A 330 -12.18 13.11 1.32
C VAL A 330 -12.52 11.71 1.83
N ALA A 331 -11.55 11.00 2.42
CA ALA A 331 -11.74 9.66 2.92
C ALA A 331 -12.90 9.57 3.93
N GLN A 332 -13.00 10.52 4.86
CA GLN A 332 -14.08 10.58 5.85
C GLN A 332 -15.49 10.61 5.22
N ARG A 333 -15.69 11.23 4.05
CA ARG A 333 -16.99 11.23 3.35
C ARG A 333 -17.42 9.85 2.86
N HIS A 334 -16.46 8.96 2.59
CA HIS A 334 -16.70 7.59 2.14
C HIS A 334 -16.60 6.55 3.26
N VAL A 335 -16.26 6.99 4.49
CA VAL A 335 -16.22 6.15 5.71
C VAL A 335 -17.50 6.28 6.54
N GLN A 336 -18.25 7.39 6.39
CA GLN A 336 -19.54 7.58 7.09
C GLN A 336 -20.56 6.50 6.70
N GLY A 337 -20.80 5.57 7.62
CA GLY A 337 -21.75 4.46 7.46
C GLY A 337 -21.19 3.09 7.87
N ASP A 338 -19.87 2.90 7.85
CA ASP A 338 -19.22 1.65 8.27
C ASP A 338 -18.22 1.85 9.44
N PRO A 339 -18.61 1.53 10.68
CA PRO A 339 -17.73 1.55 11.85
C PRO A 339 -16.53 0.58 11.78
N ALA A 340 -16.49 -0.35 10.80
CA ALA A 340 -15.37 -1.26 10.60
C ALA A 340 -14.25 -0.65 9.72
N ALA A 341 -14.57 0.24 8.77
CA ALA A 341 -13.59 0.83 7.85
C ALA A 341 -12.44 1.56 8.58
N VAL A 342 -12.74 2.25 9.69
CA VAL A 342 -11.75 3.00 10.50
C VAL A 342 -10.68 2.11 11.16
N ARG A 343 -10.88 0.78 11.24
CA ARG A 343 -10.20 -0.09 12.23
C ARG A 343 -8.88 -0.73 11.77
N HIS A 344 -8.48 -0.56 10.52
CA HIS A 344 -7.16 -1.00 10.06
C HIS A 344 -6.16 0.15 10.07
N VAL A 345 -5.61 0.43 11.25
CA VAL A 345 -4.50 1.36 11.43
C VAL A 345 -3.19 0.66 11.03
N THR A 346 -2.50 1.19 10.03
CA THR A 346 -1.14 0.77 9.65
C THR A 346 -0.18 1.92 9.93
N GLU A 347 1.00 1.63 10.48
CA GLU A 347 2.05 2.64 10.61
C GLU A 347 2.89 2.68 9.34
N ALA A 348 2.92 3.84 8.69
CA ALA A 348 3.81 4.13 7.56
C ALA A 348 4.89 5.12 8.01
N THR A 349 6.08 5.07 7.42
CA THR A 349 7.15 6.04 7.69
C THR A 349 7.15 7.09 6.57
N GLY A 350 7.08 8.37 6.91
CA GLY A 350 7.27 9.45 5.94
C GLY A 350 8.71 9.52 5.42
N LEU A 351 8.93 10.24 4.31
CA LEU A 351 10.29 10.51 3.79
C LEU A 351 11.18 11.28 4.79
N ASP A 352 10.59 11.91 5.80
CA ASP A 352 11.25 12.56 6.94
C ASP A 352 11.65 11.58 8.07
N GLY A 353 11.34 10.29 7.92
CA GLY A 353 11.60 9.25 8.91
C GLY A 353 10.60 9.19 10.07
N ARG A 354 9.52 10.00 10.05
CA ARG A 354 8.52 10.02 11.13
C ARG A 354 7.42 8.97 10.88
N PRO A 355 7.02 8.17 11.89
CA PRO A 355 5.89 7.24 11.76
C PRO A 355 4.56 7.99 11.75
N VAL A 356 3.62 7.56 10.90
CA VAL A 356 2.27 8.10 10.82
C VAL A 356 1.25 6.98 10.74
N GLN A 357 0.18 7.12 11.52
CA GLN A 357 -0.95 6.19 11.55
C GLN A 357 -1.90 6.45 10.37
N LEU A 358 -2.01 5.46 9.49
CA LEU A 358 -2.88 5.47 8.33
C LEU A 358 -4.10 4.58 8.55
N GLY A 359 -5.28 5.15 8.33
CA GLY A 359 -6.51 4.40 8.15
C GLY A 359 -6.63 3.90 6.71
N ARG A 360 -7.55 2.96 6.47
CA ARG A 360 -7.85 2.41 5.16
C ARG A 360 -9.32 2.60 4.82
N VAL A 361 -9.62 3.04 3.61
CA VAL A 361 -10.99 3.07 3.06
C VAL A 361 -11.00 2.27 1.75
N VAL A 362 -12.11 1.61 1.46
CA VAL A 362 -12.34 0.97 0.15
C VAL A 362 -13.42 1.77 -0.56
N ILE A 363 -13.10 2.27 -1.76
CA ILE A 363 -14.04 3.01 -2.60
C ILE A 363 -14.70 2.02 -3.56
N ASP A 364 -16.03 1.93 -3.52
CA ASP A 364 -16.81 0.96 -4.33
C ASP A 364 -16.56 1.12 -5.82
N SER A 365 -16.37 2.35 -6.31
CA SER A 365 -15.96 2.62 -7.69
C SER A 365 -15.09 3.86 -7.84
N VAL A 366 -14.05 3.75 -8.68
CA VAL A 366 -13.17 4.84 -9.12
C VAL A 366 -13.26 4.92 -10.64
N GLY A 367 -13.74 6.04 -11.16
CA GLY A 367 -13.90 6.31 -12.59
C GLY A 367 -12.88 7.30 -13.15
N LEU A 368 -12.34 7.01 -14.34
CA LEU A 368 -11.46 7.90 -15.12
C LEU A 368 -11.57 7.58 -16.62
N GLY A 369 -11.72 8.59 -17.50
CA GLY A 369 -11.74 8.40 -18.96
C GLY A 369 -12.78 7.39 -19.49
N GLY A 370 -13.93 7.25 -18.82
CA GLY A 370 -14.95 6.24 -19.14
C GLY A 370 -14.64 4.81 -18.66
N LEU A 371 -13.47 4.58 -18.06
CA LEU A 371 -13.14 3.34 -17.35
C LEU A 371 -13.57 3.45 -15.89
N THR A 372 -14.04 2.33 -15.32
CA THR A 372 -14.42 2.23 -13.91
C THR A 372 -13.77 1.00 -13.28
N ARG A 373 -13.03 1.19 -12.20
CA ARG A 373 -12.50 0.11 -11.35
C ARG A 373 -13.30 0.05 -10.06
N ARG A 374 -13.64 -1.15 -9.58
CA ARG A 374 -14.42 -1.35 -8.34
C ARG A 374 -13.52 -1.77 -7.16
N GLY A 375 -13.97 -1.47 -5.95
CA GLY A 375 -13.36 -1.93 -4.70
C GLY A 375 -11.91 -1.49 -4.52
N VAL A 376 -11.60 -0.22 -4.82
CA VAL A 376 -10.22 0.30 -4.78
C VAL A 376 -9.85 0.69 -3.35
N PRO A 377 -8.81 0.10 -2.75
CA PRO A 377 -8.33 0.51 -1.43
C PRO A 377 -7.49 1.79 -1.52
N PHE A 378 -7.71 2.70 -0.58
CA PHE A 378 -6.90 3.90 -0.33
C PHE A 378 -6.50 3.96 1.14
N THR A 379 -5.33 4.53 1.41
CA THR A 379 -4.93 4.96 2.76
C THR A 379 -5.31 6.42 2.99
N TYR A 380 -5.44 6.83 4.26
CA TYR A 380 -5.59 8.23 4.64
C TYR A 380 -5.00 8.47 6.05
N PRO A 381 -4.52 9.67 6.38
CA PRO A 381 -3.98 9.96 7.71
C PRO A 381 -5.09 9.98 8.76
N ILE A 382 -4.91 9.25 9.86
CA ILE A 382 -5.78 9.37 11.04
C ILE A 382 -5.24 10.51 11.90
N GLN A 383 -5.99 11.62 11.95
CA GLN A 383 -5.74 12.64 12.97
C GLN A 383 -6.10 12.04 14.34
N GLN A 384 -5.10 11.91 15.21
CA GLN A 384 -5.38 11.79 16.63
C GLN A 384 -5.99 13.13 17.09
N GLU A 385 -7.17 13.09 17.68
CA GLU A 385 -7.74 14.26 18.35
C GLU A 385 -6.72 14.78 19.36
N LYS A 386 -6.28 16.03 19.18
CA LYS A 386 -5.45 16.71 20.18
C LYS A 386 -6.25 16.77 21.48
N ARG A 387 -5.93 15.88 22.43
CA ARG A 387 -6.29 16.11 23.83
C ARG A 387 -5.81 17.50 24.20
N LEU A 388 -6.74 18.34 24.67
CA LEU A 388 -6.50 19.71 25.10
C LEU A 388 -5.64 19.72 26.37
N SER A 389 -4.33 19.54 26.23
CA SER A 389 -3.33 19.85 27.25
C SER A 389 -2.44 20.98 26.76
N ALA A 390 -2.60 22.16 27.37
CA ALA A 390 -1.95 23.37 26.93
C ALA A 390 -0.43 23.34 27.19
N LYS A 391 0.36 23.45 26.12
CA LYS A 391 1.69 24.06 26.14
C LYS A 391 1.88 24.88 24.87
N LYS A 392 2.18 26.17 25.01
CA LYS A 392 2.59 27.02 23.89
C LYS A 392 3.94 26.50 23.35
N PRO A 393 4.12 26.32 22.03
CA PRO A 393 5.44 26.09 21.47
C PRO A 393 6.30 27.35 21.60
N THR A 394 7.59 27.18 21.87
CA THR A 394 8.60 28.24 21.90
C THR A 394 9.03 28.66 20.49
N PRO A 395 9.60 29.88 20.30
CA PRO A 395 9.81 30.44 18.95
C PRO A 395 10.91 29.76 18.12
N GLU A 396 11.76 28.91 18.73
CA GLU A 396 12.92 28.31 18.09
C GLU A 396 12.71 26.81 17.90
N GLY A 397 12.37 26.43 16.65
CA GLY A 397 12.07 25.05 16.28
C GLY A 397 10.78 24.93 15.47
N LYS A 398 10.76 25.47 14.24
CA LYS A 398 9.72 25.09 13.27
C LYS A 398 9.87 23.60 12.95
N GLU A 399 9.05 22.77 13.57
CA GLU A 399 8.93 21.37 13.18
C GLU A 399 8.54 21.29 11.70
N ARG A 400 9.34 20.58 10.91
CA ARG A 400 9.02 20.30 9.51
C ARG A 400 7.88 19.27 9.50
N ALA A 401 6.77 19.62 8.86
CA ALA A 401 5.61 18.74 8.73
C ALA A 401 5.94 17.56 7.81
N GLY A 402 5.59 16.35 8.25
CA GLY A 402 5.84 15.11 7.51
C GLY A 402 4.80 14.83 6.43
N PHE A 403 5.16 13.95 5.49
CA PHE A 403 4.41 13.53 4.29
C PHE A 403 2.88 13.42 4.46
N PHE A 404 2.42 12.84 5.57
CA PHE A 404 1.00 12.57 5.82
C PHE A 404 0.29 13.58 6.74
N GLN A 405 1.00 14.54 7.33
CA GLN A 405 0.39 15.43 8.34
C GLN A 405 -0.29 16.67 7.74
N ASP A 406 0.23 17.19 6.61
CA ASP A 406 -0.27 18.42 5.97
C ASP A 406 -0.67 18.25 4.48
N SER A 407 -0.56 17.05 3.89
CA SER A 407 -0.86 16.85 2.46
C SER A 407 -2.37 16.79 2.18
N ASN A 408 -2.96 17.91 1.76
CA ASN A 408 -4.32 17.99 1.20
C ASN A 408 -4.48 17.35 -0.21
N PHE A 409 -3.52 16.52 -0.62
CA PHE A 409 -3.44 15.91 -1.95
C PHE A 409 -3.68 14.40 -1.86
N GLY A 410 -4.31 13.85 -2.89
CA GLY A 410 -4.49 12.40 -3.02
C GLY A 410 -3.64 11.81 -4.14
N ILE A 411 -3.39 10.52 -4.06
CA ILE A 411 -2.46 9.78 -4.91
C ILE A 411 -3.19 8.55 -5.48
N LEU A 412 -3.02 8.29 -6.76
CA LEU A 412 -3.20 6.95 -7.32
C LEU A 412 -1.81 6.34 -7.53
N GLY A 413 -1.58 5.21 -6.85
CA GLY A 413 -0.33 4.46 -6.85
C GLY A 413 -0.40 3.22 -7.74
N ASN A 414 0.69 2.45 -7.76
CA ASN A 414 0.78 1.21 -8.53
C ASN A 414 -0.35 0.18 -8.27
N PRO A 415 -0.91 0.01 -7.05
CA PRO A 415 -2.08 -0.86 -6.83
C PRO A 415 -3.33 -0.46 -7.62
N PHE A 416 -3.40 0.77 -8.11
CA PHE A 416 -4.38 1.18 -9.11
C PHE A 416 -3.86 0.98 -10.53
N TRP A 417 -2.65 1.45 -10.85
CA TRP A 417 -2.10 1.43 -12.21
C TRP A 417 -1.88 0.03 -12.79
N GLU A 418 -1.58 -0.98 -11.97
CA GLU A 418 -1.38 -2.37 -12.40
C GLU A 418 -2.61 -3.01 -13.09
N ASN A 419 -3.79 -2.41 -12.91
CA ASN A 419 -5.03 -2.77 -13.60
C ASN A 419 -5.01 -2.41 -15.11
N PHE A 420 -4.01 -1.66 -15.56
CA PHE A 420 -3.90 -1.13 -16.91
C PHE A 420 -2.50 -1.39 -17.50
N ILE A 421 -2.43 -1.37 -18.83
CA ILE A 421 -1.21 -0.99 -19.54
C ILE A 421 -1.28 0.53 -19.65
N VAL A 422 -0.31 1.22 -19.06
CA VAL A 422 -0.33 2.68 -18.89
C VAL A 422 0.67 3.31 -19.84
N THR A 423 0.21 4.08 -20.82
CA THR A 423 1.11 4.90 -21.66
C THR A 423 0.99 6.37 -21.28
N VAL A 424 2.10 7.00 -20.91
CA VAL A 424 2.17 8.41 -20.48
C VAL A 424 2.63 9.28 -21.66
N ASP A 425 1.74 10.15 -22.14
CA ASP A 425 1.96 11.04 -23.30
C ASP A 425 2.04 12.49 -22.82
N TYR A 426 3.19 12.89 -22.28
CA TYR A 426 3.42 14.24 -21.74
C TYR A 426 3.29 15.35 -22.79
N ARG A 427 3.51 15.04 -24.07
CA ARG A 427 3.31 15.99 -25.18
C ARG A 427 1.85 16.44 -25.27
N PHE A 428 0.93 15.49 -25.19
CA PHE A 428 -0.51 15.74 -25.26
C PHE A 428 -1.19 15.74 -23.88
N GLN A 429 -0.39 15.77 -22.80
CA GLN A 429 -0.80 15.78 -21.40
C GLN A 429 -1.93 14.78 -21.09
N ARG A 430 -1.71 13.51 -21.41
CA ARG A 430 -2.70 12.44 -21.22
C ARG A 430 -2.08 11.10 -20.88
N LEU A 431 -2.84 10.29 -20.14
CA LEU A 431 -2.65 8.84 -20.09
C LEU A 431 -3.48 8.20 -21.20
N LEU A 432 -2.90 7.19 -21.85
CA LEU A 432 -3.61 6.27 -22.72
C LEU A 432 -3.64 4.92 -21.99
N LEU A 433 -4.84 4.54 -21.52
CA LEU A 433 -5.04 3.37 -20.66
C LEU A 433 -5.71 2.23 -21.43
N GLN A 434 -5.07 1.07 -21.47
CA GLN A 434 -5.66 -0.18 -21.94
C GLN A 434 -5.88 -1.10 -20.74
N GLN A 435 -6.97 -1.90 -20.69
CA GLN A 435 -7.16 -2.85 -19.58
C GLN A 435 -6.03 -3.88 -19.58
N ASN A 436 -5.39 -4.11 -18.43
CA ASN A 436 -4.44 -5.21 -18.27
C ASN A 436 -5.21 -6.53 -18.24
N PRO A 437 -5.12 -7.40 -19.27
CA PRO A 437 -5.93 -8.60 -19.35
C PRO A 437 -5.52 -9.64 -18.29
N VAL A 438 -4.23 -9.70 -17.94
CA VAL A 438 -3.71 -10.64 -16.94
C VAL A 438 -4.20 -10.26 -15.55
N TYR A 439 -4.10 -8.96 -15.19
CA TYR A 439 -4.53 -8.50 -13.87
C TYR A 439 -6.06 -8.59 -13.71
N LYS A 440 -6.83 -8.22 -14.74
CA LYS A 440 -8.29 -8.43 -14.77
C LYS A 440 -8.66 -9.89 -14.54
N LEU A 441 -8.06 -10.79 -15.30
CA LEU A 441 -8.34 -12.22 -15.22
C LEU A 441 -7.95 -12.82 -13.85
N ARG A 442 -6.83 -12.37 -13.27
CA ARG A 442 -6.43 -12.75 -11.90
C ARG A 442 -7.45 -12.30 -10.86
N ASN A 443 -7.98 -11.08 -10.94
CA ASN A 443 -9.08 -10.63 -10.07
C ASN A 443 -10.35 -11.48 -10.26
N ASP A 444 -10.71 -11.81 -11.50
CA ASP A 444 -11.88 -12.65 -11.79
C ASP A 444 -11.73 -14.07 -11.20
N MET A 445 -10.49 -14.60 -11.13
CA MET A 445 -10.16 -15.84 -10.43
C MET A 445 -10.21 -15.68 -8.90
N ASP A 446 -9.61 -14.63 -8.33
CA ASP A 446 -9.55 -14.41 -6.89
C ASP A 446 -10.95 -14.08 -6.29
N ASP A 447 -11.81 -13.34 -7.00
CA ASP A 447 -13.22 -13.11 -6.63
C ASP A 447 -14.02 -14.42 -6.68
N ALA A 448 -13.88 -15.21 -7.74
CA ALA A 448 -14.52 -16.51 -7.84
C ALA A 448 -14.04 -17.46 -6.73
N LEU A 449 -12.74 -17.52 -6.44
CA LEU A 449 -12.19 -18.32 -5.34
C LEU A 449 -12.77 -17.88 -3.98
N SER A 450 -12.81 -16.58 -3.71
CA SER A 450 -13.33 -16.00 -2.47
C SER A 450 -14.83 -16.28 -2.28
N ARG A 451 -15.62 -16.19 -3.36
CA ARG A 451 -17.04 -16.59 -3.35
C ARG A 451 -17.20 -18.09 -3.13
N GLY A 452 -16.36 -18.92 -3.75
CA GLY A 452 -16.35 -20.36 -3.54
C GLY A 452 -16.07 -20.74 -2.08
N ASP A 453 -15.05 -20.14 -1.47
CA ASP A 453 -14.72 -20.33 -0.06
C ASP A 453 -15.86 -19.89 0.87
N ASN A 454 -16.49 -18.73 0.63
CA ASN A 454 -17.65 -18.28 1.40
C ASN A 454 -18.84 -19.26 1.30
N MET A 455 -19.15 -19.75 0.08
CA MET A 455 -20.21 -20.73 -0.13
C MET A 455 -19.91 -22.06 0.58
N LEU A 456 -18.67 -22.55 0.51
CA LEU A 456 -18.25 -23.81 1.15
C LEU A 456 -18.18 -23.72 2.68
N VAL A 457 -17.48 -22.71 3.19
CA VAL A 457 -17.07 -22.62 4.61
C VAL A 457 -18.18 -22.09 5.49
N ALA A 458 -18.83 -21.00 5.07
CA ALA A 458 -19.76 -20.26 5.90
C ALA A 458 -21.24 -20.54 5.56
N ARG A 459 -21.56 -20.91 4.31
CA ARG A 459 -22.94 -21.25 3.88
C ARG A 459 -23.22 -22.75 3.67
N ARG A 460 -22.19 -23.59 3.56
CA ARG A 460 -22.30 -25.03 3.21
C ARG A 460 -23.04 -25.33 1.90
N ASP A 461 -23.04 -24.40 0.95
CA ASP A 461 -23.57 -24.62 -0.41
C ASP A 461 -22.48 -25.21 -1.32
N TYR A 462 -22.39 -26.54 -1.33
CA TYR A 462 -21.40 -27.28 -2.12
C TYR A 462 -21.54 -27.06 -3.63
N ARG A 463 -22.78 -26.86 -4.12
CA ARG A 463 -23.05 -26.71 -5.55
C ARG A 463 -22.57 -25.36 -6.05
N GLN A 464 -22.88 -24.27 -5.34
CA GLN A 464 -22.36 -22.96 -5.69
C GLN A 464 -20.84 -22.89 -5.50
N ALA A 465 -20.31 -23.46 -4.43
CA ALA A 465 -18.86 -23.54 -4.22
C ALA A 465 -18.15 -24.23 -5.41
N GLU A 466 -18.66 -25.37 -5.87
CA GLU A 466 -18.12 -26.07 -7.05
C GLU A 466 -18.14 -25.18 -8.30
N VAL A 467 -19.28 -24.55 -8.61
CA VAL A 467 -19.42 -23.67 -9.79
C VAL A 467 -18.40 -22.53 -9.76
N TYR A 468 -18.19 -21.89 -8.60
CA TYR A 468 -17.22 -20.82 -8.46
C TYR A 468 -15.77 -21.31 -8.65
N TYR A 469 -15.37 -22.43 -8.04
CA TYR A 469 -14.03 -22.98 -8.23
C TYR A 469 -13.80 -23.48 -9.67
N GLN A 470 -14.78 -24.12 -10.30
CA GLN A 470 -14.69 -24.56 -11.70
C GLN A 470 -14.58 -23.35 -12.66
N LYS A 471 -15.35 -22.28 -12.42
CA LYS A 471 -15.21 -21.02 -13.18
C LYS A 471 -13.80 -20.47 -13.07
N ALA A 472 -13.26 -20.36 -11.85
CA ALA A 472 -11.89 -19.87 -11.65
C ALA A 472 -10.85 -20.78 -12.33
N LEU A 473 -11.05 -22.11 -12.29
CA LEU A 473 -10.12 -23.09 -12.87
C LEU A 473 -10.08 -22.97 -14.40
N LEU A 474 -11.23 -22.78 -15.04
CA LEU A 474 -11.31 -22.54 -16.49
C LEU A 474 -10.53 -21.28 -16.90
N LEU A 475 -10.57 -20.21 -16.11
CA LEU A 475 -9.78 -19.01 -16.37
C LEU A 475 -8.28 -19.26 -16.16
N ALA A 476 -7.90 -20.03 -15.13
CA ALA A 476 -6.51 -20.40 -14.84
C ALA A 476 -5.91 -21.35 -15.88
N ASP A 477 -6.71 -22.26 -16.45
CA ASP A 477 -6.33 -23.11 -17.58
C ASP A 477 -6.14 -22.26 -18.84
N GLY A 478 -7.06 -21.32 -19.12
CA GLY A 478 -6.97 -20.40 -20.25
C GLY A 478 -5.75 -19.47 -20.22
N SER A 479 -5.34 -18.99 -19.05
CA SER A 479 -4.13 -18.18 -18.88
C SER A 479 -2.83 -18.97 -18.75
N ARG A 480 -2.93 -20.29 -18.54
CA ARG A 480 -1.81 -21.16 -18.14
C ARG A 480 -1.19 -20.77 -16.78
N ASP A 481 -1.96 -20.18 -15.86
CA ASP A 481 -1.51 -19.91 -14.49
C ASP A 481 -1.49 -21.22 -13.67
N ILE A 482 -0.37 -21.94 -13.76
CA ILE A 482 -0.16 -23.22 -13.07
C ILE A 482 -0.23 -23.06 -11.54
N LYS A 483 0.16 -21.91 -10.98
CA LYS A 483 0.08 -21.66 -9.52
C LYS A 483 -1.38 -21.54 -9.07
N MET A 484 -2.21 -20.83 -9.83
CA MET A 484 -3.63 -20.73 -9.55
C MET A 484 -4.37 -22.05 -9.81
N GLN A 485 -4.04 -22.79 -10.88
CA GLN A 485 -4.55 -24.15 -11.12
C GLN A 485 -4.30 -25.07 -9.91
N ALA A 486 -3.06 -25.09 -9.39
CA ALA A 486 -2.72 -25.86 -8.20
C ALA A 486 -3.57 -25.48 -6.98
N ARG A 487 -3.72 -24.17 -6.70
CA ARG A 487 -4.53 -23.64 -5.60
C ARG A 487 -6.01 -24.06 -5.73
N LEU A 488 -6.58 -23.95 -6.92
CA LEU A 488 -8.00 -24.26 -7.19
C LEU A 488 -8.30 -25.75 -7.15
N LEU A 489 -7.39 -26.60 -7.65
CA LEU A 489 -7.50 -28.05 -7.47
C LEU A 489 -7.42 -28.43 -5.98
N GLY A 490 -6.60 -27.75 -5.19
CA GLY A 490 -6.60 -27.89 -3.72
C GLY A 490 -7.95 -27.55 -3.08
N ARG A 491 -8.57 -26.44 -3.50
CA ARG A 491 -9.91 -26.02 -3.04
C ARG A 491 -11.00 -27.03 -3.45
N LEU A 492 -10.97 -27.54 -4.68
CA LEU A 492 -11.86 -28.63 -5.13
C LEU A 492 -11.64 -29.93 -4.35
N GLY A 493 -10.39 -30.25 -3.99
CA GLY A 493 -10.06 -31.37 -3.10
C GLY A 493 -10.69 -31.22 -1.72
N ASN A 494 -10.56 -30.04 -1.11
CA ASN A 494 -11.16 -29.75 0.20
C ASN A 494 -12.71 -29.75 0.15
N LEU A 495 -13.30 -29.16 -0.89
CA LEU A 495 -14.74 -29.26 -1.16
C LEU A 495 -15.20 -30.72 -1.18
N ARG A 496 -14.52 -31.58 -1.95
CA ARG A 496 -14.86 -33.01 -2.03
C ARG A 496 -14.64 -33.74 -0.70
N ARG A 497 -13.60 -33.40 0.08
CA ARG A 497 -13.42 -33.93 1.45
C ARG A 497 -14.60 -33.57 2.35
N ILE A 498 -15.02 -32.29 2.36
CA ILE A 498 -16.15 -31.83 3.17
C ILE A 498 -17.44 -32.51 2.72
N MET A 499 -17.70 -32.60 1.41
CA MET A 499 -18.86 -33.35 0.88
C MET A 499 -18.85 -34.83 1.28
N ALA A 500 -17.68 -35.49 1.26
CA ALA A 500 -17.59 -36.90 1.66
C ALA A 500 -18.05 -37.13 3.10
N LYS A 501 -17.65 -36.21 3.99
CA LYS A 501 -17.99 -36.24 5.40
C LYS A 501 -19.44 -35.81 5.66
N ASP A 502 -19.83 -34.64 5.18
CA ASP A 502 -21.10 -34.00 5.54
C ASP A 502 -22.30 -34.60 4.78
N LEU A 503 -22.07 -35.28 3.65
CA LEU A 503 -23.10 -36.05 2.91
C LEU A 503 -22.98 -37.57 3.12
N ASN A 504 -22.02 -38.04 3.91
CA ASN A 504 -21.70 -39.46 4.15
C ASN A 504 -21.53 -40.28 2.85
N ARG A 505 -20.71 -39.76 1.93
CA ARG A 505 -20.53 -40.26 0.55
C ARG A 505 -19.06 -40.55 0.22
N PRO A 506 -18.57 -41.80 0.37
CA PRO A 506 -17.15 -42.12 0.26
C PRO A 506 -16.56 -41.92 -1.14
N GLU A 507 -17.39 -41.88 -2.19
CA GLU A 507 -16.97 -41.57 -3.55
C GLU A 507 -16.29 -40.18 -3.66
N HIS A 508 -16.73 -39.21 -2.85
CA HIS A 508 -16.12 -37.89 -2.81
C HIS A 508 -14.74 -37.90 -2.12
N ALA A 509 -14.46 -38.83 -1.19
CA ALA A 509 -13.13 -38.96 -0.58
C ALA A 509 -12.08 -39.41 -1.60
N LYS A 510 -12.45 -40.31 -2.52
CA LYS A 510 -11.60 -40.73 -3.66
C LYS A 510 -11.33 -39.55 -4.62
N ALA A 511 -12.36 -38.77 -4.94
CA ALA A 511 -12.20 -37.57 -5.76
C ALA A 511 -11.30 -36.52 -5.08
N ALA A 512 -11.47 -36.30 -3.77
CA ALA A 512 -10.64 -35.38 -2.98
C ALA A 512 -9.15 -35.74 -3.07
N TYR A 513 -8.82 -37.03 -2.90
CA TYR A 513 -7.46 -37.53 -3.04
C TYR A 513 -6.86 -37.23 -4.43
N GLN A 514 -7.60 -37.51 -5.51
CA GLN A 514 -7.16 -37.23 -6.88
C GLN A 514 -6.89 -35.74 -7.13
N TYR A 515 -7.75 -34.86 -6.60
CA TYR A 515 -7.55 -33.42 -6.65
C TYR A 515 -6.29 -32.98 -5.88
N PHE A 516 -6.06 -33.48 -4.67
CA PHE A 516 -4.88 -33.12 -3.88
C PHE A 516 -3.56 -33.59 -4.50
N VAL A 517 -3.51 -34.80 -5.08
CA VAL A 517 -2.33 -35.30 -5.81
C VAL A 517 -1.96 -34.34 -6.95
N ARG A 518 -2.91 -34.07 -7.86
CA ARG A 518 -2.68 -33.19 -9.02
C ARG A 518 -2.35 -31.75 -8.59
N ALA A 519 -3.00 -31.25 -7.52
CA ALA A 519 -2.71 -29.95 -6.95
C ALA A 519 -1.26 -29.85 -6.45
N GLN A 520 -0.79 -30.87 -5.70
CA GLN A 520 0.58 -30.89 -5.16
C GLN A 520 1.63 -31.00 -6.27
N GLU A 521 1.38 -31.82 -7.30
CA GLU A 521 2.25 -31.95 -8.47
C GLU A 521 2.44 -30.61 -9.19
N LEU A 522 1.35 -29.88 -9.46
CA LEU A 522 1.41 -28.55 -10.07
C LEU A 522 2.12 -27.53 -9.17
N ALA A 523 1.83 -27.52 -7.86
CA ALA A 523 2.49 -26.62 -6.90
C ALA A 523 4.02 -26.84 -6.86
N LYS A 524 4.45 -28.11 -6.82
CA LYS A 524 5.88 -28.50 -6.87
C LYS A 524 6.53 -28.08 -8.19
N LYS A 525 5.85 -28.27 -9.32
CA LYS A 525 6.36 -27.93 -10.66
C LYS A 525 6.75 -26.46 -10.80
N VAL A 526 6.07 -25.56 -10.10
CA VAL A 526 6.36 -24.10 -10.10
C VAL A 526 7.00 -23.59 -8.81
N GLY A 527 7.44 -24.49 -7.90
CA GLY A 527 8.08 -24.11 -6.64
C GLY A 527 7.18 -23.33 -5.67
N ALA A 528 5.85 -23.38 -5.82
CA ALA A 528 4.90 -22.62 -5.00
C ALA A 528 4.70 -23.27 -3.61
N ARG A 529 5.70 -23.11 -2.74
CA ARG A 529 5.74 -23.70 -1.38
C ARG A 529 4.56 -23.26 -0.51
N ASP A 530 4.10 -22.02 -0.67
CA ASP A 530 2.90 -21.49 -0.01
C ASP A 530 1.65 -22.31 -0.36
N VAL A 531 1.44 -22.54 -1.66
CA VAL A 531 0.31 -23.30 -2.18
C VAL A 531 0.45 -24.79 -1.83
N GLU A 532 1.65 -25.37 -1.91
CA GLU A 532 1.91 -26.75 -1.49
C GLU A 532 1.57 -26.95 0.00
N GLY A 533 1.98 -26.02 0.87
CA GLY A 533 1.68 -26.07 2.30
C GLY A 533 0.17 -26.03 2.58
N ARG A 534 -0.57 -25.12 1.92
CA ARG A 534 -2.03 -25.05 2.02
C ARG A 534 -2.72 -26.35 1.55
N ILE A 535 -2.29 -26.93 0.43
CA ILE A 535 -2.80 -28.20 -0.09
C ILE A 535 -2.56 -29.34 0.91
N LEU A 536 -1.36 -29.43 1.48
CA LEU A 536 -1.03 -30.47 2.45
C LEU A 536 -1.80 -30.35 3.76
N ALA A 537 -2.13 -29.13 4.20
CA ALA A 537 -3.00 -28.90 5.35
C ALA A 537 -4.41 -29.47 5.11
N ASP A 538 -5.05 -29.11 3.98
CA ASP A 538 -6.38 -29.66 3.63
C ASP A 538 -6.36 -31.19 3.42
N TRP A 539 -5.29 -31.72 2.82
CA TRP A 539 -5.12 -33.16 2.61
C TRP A 539 -4.87 -33.91 3.92
N SER A 540 -4.17 -33.31 4.88
CA SER A 540 -3.97 -33.89 6.22
C SER A 540 -5.30 -34.16 6.94
N LEU A 541 -6.31 -33.31 6.71
CA LEU A 541 -7.65 -33.53 7.25
C LEU A 541 -8.35 -34.73 6.59
N LEU A 542 -8.17 -34.96 5.29
CA LEU A 542 -8.72 -36.15 4.61
C LEU A 542 -8.13 -37.44 5.19
N TYR A 543 -6.82 -37.47 5.44
CA TYR A 543 -6.18 -38.60 6.11
C TYR A 543 -6.70 -38.80 7.54
N SER A 544 -6.90 -37.72 8.29
CA SER A 544 -7.44 -37.75 9.65
C SER A 544 -8.91 -38.18 9.70
N ASP A 545 -9.73 -37.72 8.75
CA ASP A 545 -11.13 -38.11 8.57
C ASP A 545 -11.24 -39.62 8.23
N ASN A 546 -10.28 -40.16 7.47
CA ASN A 546 -10.17 -41.59 7.15
C ASN A 546 -9.41 -42.42 8.20
N GLY A 547 -9.15 -41.88 9.41
CA GLY A 547 -8.49 -42.60 10.51
C GLY A 547 -6.97 -42.79 10.38
N GLN A 548 -6.33 -42.31 9.31
CA GLN A 548 -4.91 -42.48 9.01
C GLN A 548 -4.03 -41.48 9.78
N LYS A 549 -4.09 -41.53 11.12
CA LYS A 549 -3.52 -40.52 12.03
C LYS A 549 -2.03 -40.22 11.82
N ALA A 550 -1.21 -41.23 11.53
CA ALA A 550 0.23 -41.05 11.33
C ALA A 550 0.54 -40.25 10.04
N ILE A 551 -0.11 -40.59 8.93
CA ILE A 551 0.03 -39.90 7.64
C ILE A 551 -0.53 -38.48 7.75
N ALA A 552 -1.68 -38.33 8.42
CA ALA A 552 -2.27 -37.02 8.72
C ALA A 552 -1.29 -36.10 9.48
N LYS A 553 -0.62 -36.62 10.52
CA LYS A 553 0.40 -35.86 11.25
C LYS A 553 1.58 -35.45 10.37
N GLN A 554 2.13 -36.37 9.58
CA GLN A 554 3.24 -36.06 8.67
C GLN A 554 2.86 -34.96 7.65
N ALA A 555 1.64 -35.00 7.12
CA ALA A 555 1.14 -34.01 6.17
C ALA A 555 0.99 -32.61 6.80
N ILE A 556 0.41 -32.50 8.00
CA ILE A 556 0.26 -31.19 8.67
C ILE A 556 1.60 -30.64 9.18
N ASP A 557 2.48 -31.48 9.71
CA ASP A 557 3.84 -31.06 10.11
C ASP A 557 4.60 -30.49 8.90
N ARG A 558 4.48 -31.12 7.73
CA ARG A 558 5.08 -30.62 6.48
C ARG A 558 4.41 -29.33 5.99
N ALA A 559 3.09 -29.21 6.11
CA ALA A 559 2.35 -28.01 5.77
C ALA A 559 2.82 -26.79 6.59
N MET A 560 2.99 -26.97 7.91
CA MET A 560 3.50 -25.93 8.82
C MET A 560 4.92 -25.46 8.47
N VAL A 561 5.78 -26.33 7.93
CA VAL A 561 7.13 -25.95 7.44
C VAL A 561 7.07 -25.16 6.13
N LEU A 562 6.09 -25.44 5.26
CA LEU A 562 5.99 -24.83 3.93
C LEU A 562 5.21 -23.51 3.90
N ALA A 563 4.17 -23.38 4.73
CA ALA A 563 3.28 -22.22 4.78
C ALA A 563 2.97 -21.78 6.24
N PRO A 564 3.98 -21.46 7.07
CA PRO A 564 3.77 -21.14 8.49
C PRO A 564 2.92 -19.89 8.74
N GLN A 565 2.83 -18.97 7.76
CA GLN A 565 2.07 -17.71 7.85
C GLN A 565 0.71 -17.76 7.13
N ASP A 566 0.26 -18.93 6.65
CA ASP A 566 -1.12 -19.10 6.16
C ASP A 566 -2.06 -19.32 7.35
N ALA A 567 -3.07 -18.46 7.51
CA ALA A 567 -4.01 -18.52 8.63
C ALA A 567 -4.77 -19.86 8.67
N ASN A 568 -5.17 -20.39 7.52
CA ASN A 568 -5.92 -21.64 7.42
C ASN A 568 -5.04 -22.87 7.69
N VAL A 569 -3.75 -22.83 7.36
CA VAL A 569 -2.79 -23.90 7.75
C VAL A 569 -2.66 -23.96 9.28
N ASN A 570 -2.65 -22.80 9.96
CA ASN A 570 -2.66 -22.74 11.42
C ASN A 570 -4.00 -23.24 12.00
N VAL A 571 -5.14 -22.93 11.36
CA VAL A 571 -6.46 -23.51 11.73
C VAL A 571 -6.44 -25.03 11.60
N ASP A 572 -5.97 -25.59 10.48
CA ASP A 572 -5.96 -27.04 10.27
C ASP A 572 -5.05 -27.76 11.28
N CYS A 573 -3.93 -27.14 11.67
CA CYS A 573 -3.10 -27.60 12.79
C CYS A 573 -3.91 -27.62 14.11
N ALA A 574 -4.65 -26.56 14.41
CA ALA A 574 -5.56 -26.52 15.55
C ALA A 574 -6.66 -27.60 15.49
N VAL A 575 -7.14 -27.99 14.30
CA VAL A 575 -8.09 -29.12 14.14
C VAL A 575 -7.48 -30.45 14.59
N HIS A 576 -6.22 -30.74 14.23
CA HIS A 576 -5.54 -31.96 14.67
C HIS A 576 -5.29 -31.97 16.19
N LEU A 577 -4.88 -30.84 16.75
CA LEU A 577 -4.66 -30.69 18.19
C LEU A 577 -5.98 -30.84 18.98
N TYR A 578 -7.08 -30.27 18.47
CA TYR A 578 -8.42 -30.48 19.01
C TYR A 578 -8.83 -31.96 19.01
N ARG A 579 -8.60 -32.68 17.88
CA ARG A 579 -8.85 -34.13 17.77
C ARG A 579 -7.97 -34.96 18.73
N ALA A 580 -6.78 -34.48 19.04
CA ALA A 580 -5.87 -35.08 20.00
C ALA A 580 -6.14 -34.68 21.47
N LYS A 581 -7.10 -33.77 21.73
CA LYS A 581 -7.38 -33.16 23.04
C LYS A 581 -6.22 -32.34 23.62
N LEU A 582 -5.33 -31.83 22.77
CA LEU A 582 -4.18 -30.99 23.11
C LEU A 582 -4.57 -29.50 23.07
N PHE A 583 -5.43 -29.10 24.01
CA PHE A 583 -6.06 -27.77 24.03
C PHE A 583 -5.10 -26.60 24.31
N PRO A 584 -4.11 -26.71 25.23
CA PRO A 584 -3.14 -25.63 25.45
C PRO A 584 -2.29 -25.34 24.20
N GLU A 585 -1.83 -26.37 23.49
CA GLU A 585 -1.09 -26.24 22.25
C GLU A 585 -1.96 -25.68 21.13
N MET A 586 -3.22 -26.12 21.05
CA MET A 586 -4.21 -25.64 20.08
C MET A 586 -4.41 -24.11 20.17
N GLN A 587 -4.45 -23.55 21.39
CA GLN A 587 -4.68 -22.12 21.62
C GLN A 587 -3.72 -21.24 20.81
N ARG A 588 -2.42 -21.57 20.84
CA ARG A 588 -1.37 -20.83 20.11
C ARG A 588 -1.64 -20.73 18.60
N TYR A 589 -2.15 -21.80 17.99
CA TYR A 589 -2.43 -21.84 16.56
C TYR A 589 -3.73 -21.12 16.20
N VAL A 590 -4.75 -21.18 17.06
CA VAL A 590 -5.99 -20.39 16.90
C VAL A 590 -5.70 -18.90 17.02
N GLU A 591 -4.97 -18.48 18.04
CA GLU A 591 -4.60 -17.07 18.25
C GLU A 591 -3.69 -16.55 17.12
N LYS A 592 -2.75 -17.37 16.64
CA LYS A 592 -1.95 -17.03 15.44
C LYS A 592 -2.80 -16.91 14.18
N ALA A 593 -3.77 -17.81 13.96
CA ALA A 593 -4.68 -17.72 12.82
C ALA A 593 -5.54 -16.43 12.86
N LEU A 594 -6.06 -16.07 14.04
CA LEU A 594 -6.83 -14.83 14.24
C LEU A 594 -5.96 -13.56 14.16
N PHE A 595 -4.67 -13.63 14.52
CA PHE A 595 -3.73 -12.53 14.30
C PHE A 595 -3.48 -12.29 12.80
N LEU A 596 -3.29 -13.37 12.03
CA LEU A 596 -3.06 -13.31 10.58
C LEU A 596 -4.32 -12.92 9.81
N GLU A 597 -5.49 -13.41 10.24
CA GLU A 597 -6.79 -13.18 9.59
C GLU A 597 -7.90 -13.07 10.66
N PRO A 598 -8.17 -11.87 11.21
CA PRO A 598 -9.14 -11.68 12.29
C PRO A 598 -10.58 -12.10 11.97
N SER A 599 -10.93 -12.09 10.68
CA SER A 599 -12.24 -12.54 10.19
C SER A 599 -12.33 -14.04 9.94
N ASN A 600 -11.26 -14.84 10.13
CA ASN A 600 -11.27 -16.25 9.74
C ASN A 600 -12.35 -17.04 10.48
N TRP A 601 -13.42 -17.40 9.73
CA TRP A 601 -14.60 -18.10 10.24
C TRP A 601 -14.24 -19.35 11.06
N SER A 602 -13.35 -20.19 10.53
CA SER A 602 -12.99 -21.45 11.17
C SER A 602 -12.19 -21.22 12.45
N ALA A 603 -11.24 -20.27 12.45
CA ALA A 603 -10.48 -19.89 13.64
C ALA A 603 -11.40 -19.37 14.76
N LEU A 604 -12.34 -18.48 14.43
CA LEU A 604 -13.33 -17.95 15.38
C LEU A 604 -14.20 -19.07 15.99
N TRP A 605 -14.69 -20.02 15.19
CA TRP A 605 -15.46 -21.15 15.70
C TRP A 605 -14.64 -22.14 16.53
N TYR A 606 -13.35 -22.30 16.26
CA TYR A 606 -12.45 -23.07 17.13
C TYR A 606 -12.10 -22.33 18.42
N GLN A 607 -12.01 -21.01 18.40
CA GLN A 607 -11.90 -20.19 19.62
C GLN A 607 -13.15 -20.33 20.51
N VAL A 608 -14.36 -20.35 19.92
CA VAL A 608 -15.60 -20.66 20.67
C VAL A 608 -15.50 -22.04 21.34
N LYS A 609 -15.17 -23.09 20.59
CA LYS A 609 -15.04 -24.46 21.13
C LYS A 609 -13.99 -24.56 22.24
N LEU A 610 -12.88 -23.85 22.11
CA LEU A 610 -11.80 -23.83 23.09
C LEU A 610 -12.27 -23.16 24.39
N SER A 611 -12.92 -21.99 24.28
CA SER A 611 -13.48 -21.28 25.44
C SER A 611 -14.60 -22.07 26.12
N GLU A 612 -15.44 -22.80 25.37
CA GLU A 612 -16.44 -23.72 25.94
C GLU A 612 -15.79 -24.86 26.73
N ASN A 613 -14.71 -25.45 26.21
CA ASN A 613 -13.96 -26.51 26.89
C ASN A 613 -13.34 -26.05 28.22
N PHE A 614 -12.97 -24.78 28.33
CA PHE A 614 -12.47 -24.15 29.56
C PHE A 614 -13.54 -23.41 30.38
N GLN A 615 -14.83 -23.55 30.02
CA GLN A 615 -15.97 -22.88 30.68
C GLN A 615 -15.90 -21.33 30.72
N ASP A 616 -15.12 -20.72 29.82
CA ASP A 616 -14.96 -19.27 29.69
C ASP A 616 -16.12 -18.66 28.87
N LEU A 617 -17.31 -18.64 29.49
CA LEU A 617 -18.53 -18.08 28.90
C LEU A 617 -18.38 -16.60 28.47
N PRO A 618 -17.67 -15.71 29.20
CA PRO A 618 -17.39 -14.35 28.73
C PRO A 618 -16.65 -14.32 27.39
N ARG A 619 -15.60 -15.14 27.21
CA ARG A 619 -14.85 -15.22 25.94
C ARG A 619 -15.66 -15.89 24.83
N VAL A 620 -16.53 -16.85 25.14
CA VAL A 620 -17.52 -17.38 24.19
C VAL A 620 -18.44 -16.27 23.67
N VAL A 621 -19.02 -15.46 24.57
CA VAL A 621 -19.89 -14.32 24.21
C VAL A 621 -19.15 -13.27 23.40
N ALA A 622 -17.91 -12.94 23.76
CA ALA A 622 -17.07 -12.00 23.00
C ALA A 622 -16.77 -12.52 21.58
N THR A 623 -16.37 -13.79 21.46
CA THR A 623 -16.04 -14.40 20.17
C THR A 623 -17.28 -14.52 19.26
N LEU A 624 -18.44 -14.87 19.82
CA LEU A 624 -19.70 -14.92 19.06
C LEU A 624 -20.16 -13.52 18.58
N LYS A 625 -19.90 -12.46 19.35
CA LYS A 625 -20.13 -11.07 18.89
C LYS A 625 -19.21 -10.72 17.72
N GLU A 626 -17.93 -11.10 17.76
CA GLU A 626 -17.02 -10.89 16.63
C GLU A 626 -17.41 -11.73 15.39
N ILE A 627 -17.87 -12.97 15.56
CA ILE A 627 -18.47 -13.76 14.46
C ILE A 627 -19.65 -12.99 13.84
N LEU A 628 -20.57 -12.46 14.64
CA LEU A 628 -21.73 -11.70 14.12
C LEU A 628 -21.36 -10.34 13.53
N ARG A 629 -20.23 -9.75 13.94
CA ARG A 629 -19.68 -8.53 13.34
C ARG A 629 -19.18 -8.78 11.92
N PHE A 630 -18.46 -9.88 11.68
CA PHE A 630 -17.99 -10.25 10.34
C PHE A 630 -19.06 -10.96 9.49
N TYR A 631 -19.98 -11.70 10.13
CA TYR A 631 -20.98 -12.55 9.49
C TYR A 631 -22.38 -12.33 10.11
N PRO A 632 -22.98 -11.12 9.94
CA PRO A 632 -24.22 -10.74 10.62
C PRO A 632 -25.44 -11.63 10.27
N TRP A 633 -25.39 -12.27 9.10
CA TRP A 633 -26.40 -13.21 8.61
C TRP A 633 -26.30 -14.63 9.23
N SER A 634 -25.31 -14.90 10.09
CA SER A 634 -25.06 -16.20 10.71
C SER A 634 -26.10 -16.53 11.79
N LYS A 635 -27.23 -17.15 11.41
CA LYS A 635 -28.25 -17.65 12.34
C LYS A 635 -27.66 -18.53 13.45
N VAL A 636 -26.74 -19.43 13.11
CA VAL A 636 -26.08 -20.33 14.07
C VAL A 636 -25.32 -19.56 15.16
N ALA A 637 -24.68 -18.42 14.82
CA ALA A 637 -24.02 -17.58 15.82
C ALA A 637 -25.03 -16.73 16.62
N GLN A 638 -26.14 -16.29 16.01
CA GLN A 638 -27.23 -15.57 16.72
C GLN A 638 -27.90 -16.48 17.76
N GLU A 639 -28.30 -17.69 17.36
CA GLU A 639 -28.93 -18.72 18.19
C GLU A 639 -28.02 -19.12 19.35
N LYS A 640 -26.74 -19.40 19.07
CA LYS A 640 -25.76 -19.78 20.11
C LYS A 640 -25.42 -18.63 21.06
N LEU A 641 -25.39 -17.38 20.57
CA LEU A 641 -25.22 -16.20 21.43
C LEU A 641 -26.42 -16.01 22.36
N ALA A 642 -27.64 -16.27 21.88
CA ALA A 642 -28.84 -16.24 22.69
C ALA A 642 -28.84 -17.35 23.75
N SER A 643 -28.51 -18.59 23.38
CA SER A 643 -28.48 -19.72 24.33
C SER A 643 -27.43 -19.55 25.43
N VAL A 644 -26.21 -19.09 25.09
CA VAL A 644 -25.16 -18.84 26.09
C VAL A 644 -25.57 -17.71 27.05
N LYS A 645 -26.11 -16.60 26.53
CA LYS A 645 -26.63 -15.52 27.40
C LYS A 645 -27.76 -15.99 28.32
N ALA A 646 -28.67 -16.84 27.83
CA ALA A 646 -29.73 -17.40 28.67
C ALA A 646 -29.13 -18.26 29.81
N SER A 647 -28.12 -19.08 29.52
CA SER A 647 -27.44 -19.89 30.54
C SER A 647 -26.69 -19.08 31.60
N MET A 648 -26.17 -17.90 31.26
CA MET A 648 -25.51 -16.99 32.20
C MET A 648 -26.49 -16.24 33.13
N ASN A 649 -27.78 -16.22 32.80
CA ASN A 649 -28.82 -15.50 33.55
C ASN A 649 -29.64 -16.41 34.49
N LEU A 650 -29.30 -17.70 34.60
CA LEU A 650 -29.93 -18.61 35.56
C LEU A 650 -29.37 -18.37 36.97
N PRO A 651 -30.21 -18.18 38.01
CA PRO A 651 -29.72 -18.02 39.38
C PRO A 651 -29.07 -19.32 39.86
N THR A 652 -27.88 -19.20 40.45
CA THR A 652 -27.19 -20.32 41.09
C THR A 652 -28.01 -20.85 42.26
N VAL A 653 -28.42 -22.12 42.18
CA VAL A 653 -29.02 -22.83 43.32
C VAL A 653 -27.95 -23.06 44.37
N THR A 654 -28.09 -22.42 45.53
CA THR A 654 -27.20 -22.60 46.67
C THR A 654 -27.39 -24.00 47.26
N PRO A 655 -26.33 -24.81 47.46
CA PRO A 655 -26.44 -26.03 48.25
C PRO A 655 -26.75 -25.67 49.71
N ALA A 656 -27.49 -26.56 50.40
CA ALA A 656 -27.91 -26.34 51.78
C ALA A 656 -26.71 -26.29 52.75
N LYS A 657 -26.84 -25.52 53.83
CA LYS A 657 -25.82 -25.38 54.87
C LYS A 657 -25.61 -26.71 55.61
N GLU A 658 -24.36 -27.14 55.73
CA GLU A 658 -23.92 -28.02 56.81
C GLU A 658 -23.53 -27.17 58.03
N GLU A 659 -23.72 -27.72 59.24
CA GLU A 659 -23.51 -27.02 60.51
C GLU A 659 -22.01 -26.96 60.93
N PRO A 660 -21.59 -25.96 61.73
CA PRO A 660 -20.17 -25.73 62.00
C PRO A 660 -19.63 -26.62 63.13
N VAL A 661 -18.56 -27.38 62.83
CA VAL A 661 -17.76 -28.09 63.84
C VAL A 661 -16.87 -27.09 64.59
N GLN A 662 -16.79 -27.24 65.91
CA GLN A 662 -16.07 -26.33 66.82
C GLN A 662 -14.54 -26.31 66.60
N GLN A 663 -13.94 -25.13 66.76
CA GLN A 663 -12.49 -24.96 66.86
C GLN A 663 -11.98 -25.34 68.25
N VAL A 664 -10.83 -26.01 68.32
CA VAL A 664 -10.00 -26.10 69.53
C VAL A 664 -8.63 -25.47 69.24
N GLN A 665 -8.15 -24.65 70.16
CA GLN A 665 -6.92 -23.86 70.05
C GLN A 665 -5.64 -24.66 70.37
N PRO A 666 -4.44 -24.18 69.96
CA PRO A 666 -3.19 -24.95 69.99
C PRO A 666 -2.30 -24.65 71.22
N THR A 667 -1.38 -25.56 71.53
CA THR A 667 -0.16 -25.27 72.32
C THR A 667 1.09 -25.99 71.75
N PRO A 668 2.32 -25.47 71.99
CA PRO A 668 3.54 -25.88 71.27
C PRO A 668 4.62 -26.45 72.24
N PRO A 669 5.95 -26.39 71.98
CA PRO A 669 6.69 -27.47 71.32
C PRO A 669 7.87 -28.03 72.14
N VAL A 670 8.24 -29.30 71.95
CA VAL A 670 9.52 -29.87 72.47
C VAL A 670 10.16 -30.84 71.46
N ASN A 671 11.45 -30.63 71.20
CA ASN A 671 12.41 -31.44 70.44
C ASN A 671 13.23 -32.30 71.47
N PRO A 672 14.08 -33.30 71.13
CA PRO A 672 14.44 -33.81 69.80
C PRO A 672 14.55 -35.36 69.67
N GLY A 673 14.83 -35.83 68.45
CA GLY A 673 15.74 -36.96 68.25
C GLY A 673 15.21 -38.24 67.58
N VAL A 674 16.11 -38.83 66.77
CA VAL A 674 16.18 -40.26 66.37
C VAL A 674 15.05 -40.80 65.47
N ASN A 675 15.33 -40.77 64.16
CA ASN A 675 14.97 -41.84 63.22
C ASN A 675 16.12 -42.88 63.34
N PRO A 676 15.89 -44.18 63.67
CA PRO A 676 15.58 -45.17 62.62
C PRO A 676 14.71 -46.40 63.05
N TRP A 677 14.40 -47.26 62.05
CA TRP A 677 13.85 -48.64 62.13
C TRP A 677 12.36 -48.88 62.48
N MET A 678 11.63 -49.45 61.49
CA MET A 678 10.49 -50.36 61.69
C MET A 678 10.96 -51.69 62.35
N PRO A 679 10.14 -52.39 63.15
CA PRO A 679 9.23 -53.42 62.58
C PRO A 679 7.96 -53.81 63.38
N ARG A 680 6.99 -54.50 62.73
CA ARG A 680 6.55 -55.87 63.11
C ARG A 680 5.52 -56.47 62.13
N VAL A 681 5.53 -57.81 62.03
CA VAL A 681 4.68 -58.71 61.20
C VAL A 681 3.77 -59.54 62.14
N PRO A 682 2.71 -60.26 61.68
CA PRO A 682 2.79 -61.63 61.09
C PRO A 682 1.90 -61.82 59.82
N SER A 683 1.89 -62.89 59.01
CA SER A 683 2.60 -64.20 58.98
C SER A 683 2.42 -64.95 57.61
N VAL A 684 3.51 -65.53 57.05
CA VAL A 684 3.64 -66.97 56.62
C VAL A 684 2.88 -67.47 55.34
N THR A 685 3.34 -68.29 54.36
CA THR A 685 4.60 -68.96 53.86
C THR A 685 4.29 -69.66 52.47
N PRO A 686 5.17 -70.41 51.74
CA PRO A 686 6.55 -70.11 51.28
C PRO A 686 6.98 -70.61 49.83
N THR A 687 7.98 -69.95 49.20
CA THR A 687 9.15 -70.49 48.40
C THR A 687 9.03 -71.36 47.10
N PRO A 688 10.12 -71.55 46.28
CA PRO A 688 11.38 -70.77 46.07
C PRO A 688 11.98 -70.66 44.60
N ALA A 689 13.00 -69.78 44.48
CA ALA A 689 14.22 -69.81 43.61
C ALA A 689 14.16 -69.51 42.07
N GLY A 690 15.15 -68.82 41.45
CA GLY A 690 16.25 -67.98 42.00
C GLY A 690 17.40 -67.59 41.01
N LYS A 691 18.10 -66.46 41.30
CA LYS A 691 19.48 -66.03 40.88
C LYS A 691 19.77 -65.71 39.37
N SER A 692 20.71 -64.84 38.95
CA SER A 692 21.51 -63.74 39.59
C SER A 692 22.25 -62.88 38.54
N VAL A 693 22.65 -61.63 38.88
CA VAL A 693 23.45 -60.66 38.06
C VAL A 693 24.97 -60.81 38.32
N PRO A 694 25.91 -60.14 37.59
CA PRO A 694 26.37 -58.79 38.02
C PRO A 694 26.82 -57.79 36.91
N THR A 695 27.08 -56.55 37.33
CA THR A 695 27.46 -55.33 36.56
C THR A 695 28.98 -55.09 36.52
N ILE A 696 29.48 -54.19 35.63
CA ILE A 696 30.62 -53.23 35.85
C ILE A 696 30.86 -52.34 34.58
N SER A 697 31.35 -51.11 34.77
CA SER A 697 31.86 -50.11 33.78
C SER A 697 33.15 -49.45 34.37
N PRO A 698 33.85 -48.42 33.81
CA PRO A 698 33.75 -47.67 32.54
C PRO A 698 35.13 -47.33 31.83
N TRP A 699 35.13 -46.39 30.87
CA TRP A 699 36.22 -45.54 30.28
C TRP A 699 36.72 -45.75 28.82
N ASN A 700 36.12 -44.94 27.92
CA ASN A 700 36.73 -43.85 27.12
C ASN A 700 37.72 -44.06 25.91
N GLN A 701 37.55 -43.15 24.94
CA GLN A 701 38.46 -42.65 23.86
C GLN A 701 38.51 -43.26 22.43
N THR A 702 38.17 -42.36 21.48
CA THR A 702 38.76 -42.04 20.16
C THR A 702 38.74 -43.03 18.97
N GLY A 703 38.64 -42.44 17.76
CA GLY A 703 39.02 -43.08 16.48
C GLY A 703 38.05 -42.88 15.31
N ARG A 704 38.41 -42.07 14.31
CA ARG A 704 37.72 -42.03 13.00
C ARG A 704 38.24 -43.16 12.10
N GLY A 705 37.37 -43.77 11.28
CA GLY A 705 37.82 -44.75 10.28
C GLY A 705 36.71 -45.40 9.43
N GLN A 706 36.31 -44.73 8.35
CA GLN A 706 35.80 -45.37 7.13
C GLN A 706 36.90 -45.26 6.04
N PRO A 707 36.84 -45.95 4.87
CA PRO A 707 35.77 -46.79 4.31
C PRO A 707 36.23 -48.16 3.75
N SER A 708 35.30 -48.99 3.26
CA SER A 708 35.24 -49.48 1.85
C SER A 708 34.50 -50.82 1.67
N VAL A 709 33.55 -50.86 0.73
CA VAL A 709 32.98 -52.04 0.05
C VAL A 709 32.69 -51.58 -1.40
N PRO A 710 33.00 -52.37 -2.45
CA PRO A 710 33.16 -51.82 -3.80
C PRO A 710 31.86 -51.69 -4.62
N MET A 711 31.81 -50.67 -5.48
CA MET A 711 30.82 -50.54 -6.57
C MET A 711 31.29 -51.24 -7.84
N ILE A 712 30.34 -51.75 -8.62
CA ILE A 712 30.54 -52.26 -9.98
C ILE A 712 30.39 -51.10 -10.99
N THR A 713 31.23 -51.11 -12.02
CA THR A 713 31.37 -50.10 -13.09
C THR A 713 30.18 -50.03 -14.05
N PRO A 714 29.97 -48.85 -14.68
CA PRO A 714 29.45 -48.77 -16.05
C PRO A 714 30.47 -48.14 -17.01
N MET A 715 30.55 -48.65 -18.24
CA MET A 715 31.37 -48.04 -19.30
C MET A 715 30.63 -47.99 -20.64
N ASN A 716 30.81 -46.85 -21.32
CA ASN A 716 30.77 -46.60 -22.77
C ASN A 716 29.45 -46.61 -23.58
N ARG A 717 29.33 -45.53 -24.37
CA ARG A 717 28.54 -45.41 -25.61
C ARG A 717 29.18 -46.28 -26.72
N PRO A 718 28.47 -46.53 -27.83
CA PRO A 718 28.83 -45.77 -29.06
C PRO A 718 27.67 -45.38 -30.00
N VAL A 719 27.94 -44.33 -30.80
CA VAL A 719 27.65 -44.08 -32.25
C VAL A 719 26.30 -44.51 -32.89
N GLY A 720 25.73 -43.63 -33.74
CA GLY A 720 24.50 -43.86 -34.53
C GLY A 720 24.71 -44.66 -35.84
N PRO A 721 23.68 -44.73 -36.71
CA PRO A 721 23.66 -43.88 -37.91
C PRO A 721 22.27 -43.30 -38.26
N GLY A 722 22.18 -42.49 -39.33
CA GLY A 722 20.98 -41.72 -39.70
C GLY A 722 20.11 -42.31 -40.83
N SER A 723 19.08 -41.56 -41.21
CA SER A 723 18.19 -41.83 -42.36
C SER A 723 17.70 -40.51 -42.99
N ALA A 724 17.28 -40.54 -44.26
CA ALA A 724 17.13 -39.35 -45.11
C ALA A 724 15.71 -39.15 -45.69
N GLY A 725 15.45 -37.91 -46.16
CA GLY A 725 14.49 -37.61 -47.25
C GLY A 725 13.06 -37.21 -46.86
N GLY A 726 12.46 -36.25 -47.59
CA GLY A 726 11.01 -35.96 -47.48
C GLY A 726 10.50 -34.55 -47.86
N VAL A 727 10.65 -34.16 -49.13
CA VAL A 727 10.18 -32.91 -49.78
C VAL A 727 8.66 -32.60 -49.60
N ARG A 728 8.25 -31.32 -49.37
CA ARG A 728 7.27 -30.52 -50.20
C ARG A 728 6.62 -29.28 -49.53
N ASN A 729 7.05 -28.08 -49.98
CA ASN A 729 6.30 -26.89 -50.44
C ASN A 729 4.90 -26.44 -49.91
N VAL A 730 4.85 -25.13 -49.53
CA VAL A 730 3.88 -24.07 -49.94
C VAL A 730 2.50 -24.03 -49.23
N PRO A 731 1.83 -22.84 -49.03
CA PRO A 731 2.14 -21.47 -49.49
C PRO A 731 2.35 -20.38 -48.39
N MET A 732 2.98 -19.27 -48.79
CA MET A 732 2.80 -17.94 -48.19
C MET A 732 1.51 -17.28 -48.72
N ILE A 733 0.84 -16.47 -47.90
CA ILE A 733 -0.27 -15.59 -48.33
C ILE A 733 0.19 -14.14 -48.28
N VAL A 734 -0.06 -13.40 -49.37
CA VAL A 734 0.13 -11.96 -49.52
C VAL A 734 -1.20 -11.36 -49.98
N PRO A 735 -1.62 -10.22 -49.42
CA PRO A 735 -2.39 -9.20 -50.14
C PRO A 735 -1.66 -7.84 -50.05
N THR A 736 -1.00 -7.39 -51.12
CA THR A 736 -1.55 -6.49 -52.17
C THR A 736 -1.94 -5.09 -51.68
N ASN A 737 -1.11 -4.10 -52.01
CA ASN A 737 -1.51 -2.69 -52.09
C ASN A 737 -2.44 -2.47 -53.28
N SER A 738 -3.47 -1.64 -53.11
CA SER A 738 -4.17 -0.97 -54.20
C SER A 738 -4.47 0.47 -53.79
N ASN A 739 -3.83 1.43 -54.47
CA ASN A 739 -4.27 2.83 -54.44
C ASN A 739 -5.59 2.95 -55.19
N GLU A 740 -6.55 3.71 -54.66
CA GLU A 740 -7.49 4.42 -55.52
C GLU A 740 -7.91 5.76 -54.90
N LYS A 741 -7.67 6.84 -55.64
CA LYS A 741 -8.24 8.17 -55.40
C LYS A 741 -9.40 8.36 -56.36
N VAL A 742 -10.61 8.63 -55.88
CA VAL A 742 -11.63 9.35 -56.68
C VAL A 742 -12.46 10.26 -55.77
N ARG A 743 -12.38 11.58 -56.08
CA ARG A 743 -13.24 12.70 -55.67
C ARG A 743 -13.34 13.03 -54.18
#